data_AF-A0A9D8R2Z1-F1
#
_entry.id   AF-A0A9D8R2Z1-F1
#
_cell.length_a   1.000
_cell.length_b   1.000
_cell.length_c   1.000
_cell.angle_alpha   90.00
_cell.angle_beta   90.00
_cell.angle_gamma   90.00
#
_symmetry.space_group_name_H-M   'P 1'
#
loop_
_entity.id
_entity.type
_entity.pdbx_description
1 polymer ?
#
loop_
_entity_poly.entity_id
_entity_poly.type
_entity_poly.pdbx_seq_one_letter_code
_entity_poly.pdbx_strand_id
1 'polypeptide(L)'
;MKLRYLLPLALLAIPACQPESAPSLTGPEPGRQTVVLQALPEQTAGKSTLDFPSVLWEDSDRIAVFDGYGKNVFTIPEGGNRGKSATFKGEVHEGAAELYAASPADAALECASGAITVQVPSVQRIGTGRCIAPEALVCVAKAEGGSLQFRNVISLVRVTVSRTDITAVILKGTNLSGSAVVAPDGTLSGVKSGAAEVQLLPEGETFAPGTYYAAVLPGATPAGGFSLSLVRSDALSGTRTASGQTVFQRGKGLDAGTPESAVSWEKLILTKQQLFAWNALRSDSDESDEVRLGADIDMQMDPWTPKGFAGSFDGQGHCLSGINVVSDTYAGFFRVLSGSAVVKNTVFGSADGSSYDGVSTIRHANPANNYTWYYAGVVGKVEGSASLSGIVNYATIEVAPGCNSKTRMGGIVGNWNSTSECKGLVNYGTVRNLASATGQAGSSDTTSNSSIMGGVVGFLDTRTIVSACINHGTVSNVNPGVSSVGGVVGYDGRGSTIKNCTNYGSVSHAATADVVAESAAAGIIAYAKGASSTFGSVSGCRNEGSVTASSGGQNFRLAGVSGLTQYYDVTDCTNAGEVRFSGTTTGGGYLAIGGVVAHTYNGCTIKGCRNEGPVSSNRLQVNRIGGVTGNLNSSIMRNCTNAGPVTLDISGTALGNWEGAGGIAGFAEGQASVIEISGCVNEAGGTVTAVVNTNGRSDYSRCAAGGILGMPYDTMSLTGNVNHAEVSLQNVHASAPYAYVGGIIGQDKGARGYCTVTDNINYGPVRSVSGRSGYSGAGGIFGNIASATSIIGNRNYGPVSGTVAGALAGINACSFSAVVCDAVTVNGTTYANASDKTAWACPSSTGTITVRVMPHSDPEAEPSSPGDAPAPLDPGNKVVAHRGGATECGYPDNSRAALRYAMSLGCYASECDIYWTKDNKVIVAHANSEDYINGMHPWEANAADIIAAKRLSNYERIPTLEEYIDIVMESGSKTKLLLDIKMIDTPSLDYDHPAKAALRAIEIVQEKNAQNFVEFICTGYTNVMSKIAAPMKAAGLNCGWMNGDISATTFKNKGYTNWANLNTRDHFKLGSGEDKGTGYRTITEFKNAGLQLSVFHIDKQSGNSSAVYTDATVQAYLDEYAYLRCITTNYPAWLIQKTKGL
;
A
#
# COMPACT_ATOMS: atom_id res chain seq x y z
N MET A 1 38.28 -29.11 6.39
CA MET A 1 39.15 -30.30 6.35
C MET A 1 38.44 -31.44 7.09
N LYS A 2 38.18 -32.57 6.41
CA LYS A 2 37.81 -33.93 6.90
C LYS A 2 36.52 -34.18 7.75
N LEU A 3 35.51 -34.76 7.08
CA LEU A 3 34.78 -36.04 7.28
C LEU A 3 34.16 -36.50 8.65
N ARG A 4 32.84 -36.83 8.54
CA ARG A 4 32.04 -37.99 9.05
C ARG A 4 31.24 -37.97 10.39
N TYR A 5 29.91 -38.11 10.22
CA TYR A 5 28.87 -38.96 10.87
C TYR A 5 28.66 -38.96 12.41
N LEU A 6 27.45 -38.54 12.87
CA LEU A 6 26.33 -39.36 13.42
C LEU A 6 25.32 -38.51 14.23
N LEU A 7 24.02 -38.78 14.05
CA LEU A 7 22.88 -38.40 14.92
C LEU A 7 23.04 -39.01 16.34
N PRO A 8 22.39 -38.51 17.42
CA PRO A 8 20.92 -38.30 17.51
C PRO A 8 20.43 -37.06 18.29
N LEU A 9 19.19 -36.62 18.02
CA LEU A 9 18.50 -35.58 18.81
C LEU A 9 17.54 -36.22 19.83
N ALA A 10 17.74 -35.87 21.10
CA ALA A 10 16.86 -36.13 22.22
C ALA A 10 15.81 -35.02 22.36
N LEU A 11 14.58 -35.38 22.75
CA LEU A 11 13.53 -34.45 23.18
C LEU A 11 13.48 -34.41 24.71
N LEU A 12 13.52 -33.22 25.31
CA LEU A 12 13.36 -32.97 26.74
C LEU A 12 12.02 -32.25 27.01
N ALA A 13 11.32 -32.73 28.04
CA ALA A 13 10.02 -32.30 28.55
C ALA A 13 10.05 -30.94 29.28
N ILE A 14 8.90 -30.33 29.62
CA ILE A 14 8.21 -30.28 30.95
C ILE A 14 7.12 -29.15 30.85
N PRO A 15 6.05 -29.01 31.68
CA PRO A 15 5.08 -29.93 32.30
C PRO A 15 3.59 -29.55 31.97
N ALA A 16 2.62 -30.38 32.39
CA ALA A 16 1.20 -30.02 32.43
C ALA A 16 0.63 -30.14 33.85
N CYS A 17 -0.24 -29.22 34.26
CA CYS A 17 -1.07 -29.32 35.45
C CYS A 17 -2.56 -29.38 35.07
N GLN A 18 -3.18 -30.44 35.57
CA GLN A 18 -4.55 -30.98 35.55
C GLN A 18 -5.77 -30.05 35.32
N PRO A 19 -6.86 -30.63 34.78
CA PRO A 19 -8.22 -30.44 35.28
C PRO A 19 -8.81 -31.74 35.89
N GLU A 20 -9.80 -31.54 36.76
CA GLU A 20 -10.45 -32.51 37.63
C GLU A 20 -11.23 -33.65 36.91
N SER A 21 -11.07 -34.85 37.48
CA SER A 21 -11.96 -36.02 37.55
C SER A 21 -13.03 -36.27 36.48
N ALA A 22 -12.70 -37.13 35.52
CA ALA A 22 -13.62 -38.11 34.95
C ALA A 22 -13.40 -39.47 35.65
N PRO A 23 -14.45 -40.27 35.89
CA PRO A 23 -14.38 -41.43 36.77
C PRO A 23 -13.42 -42.51 36.26
N SER A 24 -12.67 -43.09 37.18
CA SER A 24 -11.76 -44.21 36.93
C SER A 24 -12.53 -45.42 36.39
N LEU A 25 -12.32 -45.75 35.12
CA LEU A 25 -12.58 -47.10 34.60
C LEU A 25 -11.30 -47.92 34.72
N THR A 26 -10.98 -48.35 35.95
CA THR A 26 -10.13 -49.53 36.14
C THR A 26 -10.99 -50.77 35.86
N GLY A 27 -11.20 -51.04 34.57
CA GLY A 27 -11.58 -52.35 34.06
C GLY A 27 -10.34 -53.09 33.56
N PRO A 28 -10.34 -54.43 33.52
CA PRO A 28 -9.27 -55.19 32.87
C PRO A 28 -9.16 -54.74 31.39
N GLU A 29 -7.95 -54.79 30.80
CA GLU A 29 -7.83 -54.62 29.34
C GLU A 29 -8.85 -55.54 28.65
N PRO A 30 -9.69 -55.01 27.76
CA PRO A 30 -10.68 -55.83 27.08
C PRO A 30 -9.95 -56.87 26.23
N GLY A 31 -10.42 -58.12 26.30
CA GLY A 31 -9.86 -59.20 25.51
C GLY A 31 -9.88 -58.84 24.02
N ARG A 32 -8.77 -59.13 23.33
CA ARG A 32 -8.65 -59.04 21.88
C ARG A 32 -8.81 -60.43 21.30
N GLN A 33 -9.56 -60.53 20.21
CA GLN A 33 -9.71 -61.78 19.47
C GLN A 33 -9.11 -61.65 18.07
N THR A 34 -8.42 -62.71 17.64
CA THR A 34 -7.92 -62.82 16.27
C THR A 34 -9.08 -63.13 15.33
N VAL A 35 -9.25 -62.31 14.29
CA VAL A 35 -10.26 -62.51 13.26
C VAL A 35 -9.57 -62.71 11.91
N VAL A 36 -10.11 -63.65 11.13
CA VAL A 36 -9.72 -63.89 9.75
C VAL A 36 -10.88 -63.47 8.86
N LEU A 37 -10.62 -62.53 7.95
CA LEU A 37 -11.60 -62.00 7.01
C LEU A 37 -11.20 -62.37 5.59
N GLN A 38 -12.16 -62.81 4.79
CA GLN A 38 -11.95 -63.12 3.39
C GLN A 38 -12.43 -61.96 2.52
N ALA A 39 -11.50 -61.27 1.87
CA ALA A 39 -11.81 -60.26 0.86
C ALA A 39 -12.30 -60.96 -0.41
N LEU A 40 -13.56 -60.70 -0.77
CA LEU A 40 -14.21 -61.18 -1.97
C LEU A 40 -14.32 -60.04 -3.00
N PRO A 41 -14.23 -60.36 -4.30
CA PRO A 41 -14.42 -59.38 -5.36
C PRO A 41 -15.88 -58.89 -5.41
N GLU A 42 -16.07 -57.66 -5.89
CA GLU A 42 -17.38 -57.07 -6.17
C GLU A 42 -18.16 -57.93 -7.18
N GLN A 43 -19.29 -58.53 -6.75
CA GLN A 43 -20.05 -59.55 -7.52
C GLN A 43 -21.04 -59.00 -8.58
N THR A 44 -21.05 -57.70 -8.89
CA THR A 44 -22.04 -57.14 -9.83
C THR A 44 -21.50 -55.96 -10.63
N ALA A 45 -21.22 -56.18 -11.91
CA ALA A 45 -21.34 -55.15 -12.94
C ALA A 45 -21.69 -55.81 -14.29
N GLY A 46 -22.88 -55.51 -14.80
CA GLY A 46 -23.34 -55.95 -16.12
C GLY A 46 -22.42 -55.46 -17.25
N LYS A 47 -22.35 -56.28 -18.30
CA LYS A 47 -21.65 -56.03 -19.57
C LYS A 47 -21.89 -54.62 -20.11
N SER A 48 -20.83 -53.82 -20.21
CA SER A 48 -20.21 -53.42 -21.49
C SER A 48 -19.15 -52.33 -21.25
N THR A 49 -17.96 -52.59 -21.81
CA THR A 49 -16.77 -51.72 -21.92
C THR A 49 -16.12 -51.28 -20.62
N LEU A 50 -15.16 -52.07 -20.13
CA LEU A 50 -13.84 -51.62 -19.64
C LEU A 50 -12.97 -52.86 -19.41
N ASP A 51 -11.94 -53.05 -20.24
CA ASP A 51 -10.84 -53.99 -19.96
C ASP A 51 -10.01 -53.39 -18.81
N PHE A 52 -10.40 -53.71 -17.58
CA PHE A 52 -9.66 -53.32 -16.38
C PHE A 52 -8.63 -54.40 -16.02
N PRO A 53 -7.46 -54.04 -15.46
CA PRO A 53 -6.76 -54.99 -14.61
C PRO A 53 -7.65 -55.23 -13.38
N SER A 54 -8.06 -56.48 -13.15
CA SER A 54 -8.67 -56.87 -11.88
C SER A 54 -7.81 -56.38 -10.72
N VAL A 55 -8.39 -55.76 -9.68
CA VAL A 55 -7.65 -55.49 -8.44
C VAL A 55 -7.17 -56.83 -7.91
N LEU A 56 -5.85 -57.04 -7.95
CA LEU A 56 -5.20 -58.23 -7.44
C LEU A 56 -4.61 -57.87 -6.09
N TRP A 57 -5.02 -58.61 -5.06
CA TRP A 57 -4.41 -58.52 -3.76
C TRP A 57 -2.99 -59.07 -3.82
N GLU A 58 -2.03 -58.32 -3.29
CA GLU A 58 -0.60 -58.63 -3.22
C GLU A 58 -0.16 -58.85 -1.76
N ASP A 59 0.98 -59.51 -1.54
CA ASP A 59 1.50 -59.83 -0.20
C ASP A 59 1.68 -58.57 0.70
N SER A 60 1.93 -57.41 0.09
CA SER A 60 2.08 -56.13 0.80
C SER A 60 0.78 -55.42 1.14
N ASP A 61 -0.37 -55.88 0.64
CA ASP A 61 -1.63 -55.17 0.83
C ASP A 61 -2.09 -55.25 2.28
N ARG A 62 -2.64 -54.11 2.74
CA ARG A 62 -3.16 -53.93 4.10
C ARG A 62 -4.51 -53.28 4.02
N ILE A 63 -5.44 -53.73 4.87
CA ILE A 63 -6.75 -53.11 5.03
C ILE A 63 -6.88 -52.50 6.43
N ALA A 64 -7.60 -51.39 6.52
CA ALA A 64 -8.07 -50.87 7.78
C ALA A 64 -9.38 -51.58 8.13
N VAL A 65 -9.55 -52.03 9.37
CA VAL A 65 -10.77 -52.62 9.90
C VAL A 65 -11.18 -51.82 11.14
N PHE A 66 -12.33 -51.17 11.06
CA PHE A 66 -12.98 -50.47 12.15
C PHE A 66 -13.95 -51.42 12.86
N ASP A 67 -13.80 -51.56 14.17
CA ASP A 67 -14.53 -52.53 15.00
C ASP A 67 -15.52 -51.89 15.98
N GLY A 68 -15.73 -50.58 15.85
CA GLY A 68 -16.54 -49.76 16.76
C GLY A 68 -15.76 -49.19 17.96
N TYR A 69 -14.53 -49.64 18.21
CA TYR A 69 -13.66 -49.19 19.30
C TYR A 69 -12.38 -48.52 18.78
N GLY A 70 -11.99 -48.80 17.54
CA GLY A 70 -10.87 -48.14 16.89
C GLY A 70 -10.61 -48.61 15.47
N LYS A 71 -9.52 -48.12 14.88
CA LYS A 71 -9.00 -48.54 13.58
C LYS A 71 -7.90 -49.58 13.79
N ASN A 72 -8.09 -50.79 13.29
CA ASN A 72 -7.09 -51.86 13.30
C ASN A 72 -6.54 -52.09 11.88
N VAL A 73 -5.30 -52.55 11.77
CA VAL A 73 -4.70 -52.87 10.46
C VAL A 73 -4.59 -54.38 10.32
N PHE A 74 -5.16 -54.91 9.26
CA PHE A 74 -5.09 -56.33 8.92
C PHE A 74 -4.15 -56.53 7.73
N THR A 75 -3.40 -57.62 7.74
CA THR A 75 -2.44 -57.97 6.69
C THR A 75 -2.75 -59.36 6.12
N ILE A 76 -2.21 -59.66 4.94
CA ILE A 76 -2.25 -61.02 4.40
C ILE A 76 -1.20 -61.86 5.15
N PRO A 77 -1.58 -62.96 5.83
CA PRO A 77 -0.61 -63.81 6.52
C PRO A 77 0.23 -64.61 5.52
N GLU A 78 1.42 -65.04 5.94
CA GLU A 78 2.30 -65.89 5.14
C GLU A 78 1.57 -67.17 4.66
N GLY A 79 1.61 -67.45 3.36
CA GLY A 79 0.86 -68.56 2.74
C GLY A 79 -0.64 -68.29 2.54
N GLY A 80 -1.14 -67.10 2.88
CA GLY A 80 -2.52 -66.66 2.63
C GLY A 80 -2.85 -66.58 1.14
N ASN A 81 -4.15 -66.75 0.83
CA ASN A 81 -4.65 -66.58 -0.54
C ASN A 81 -4.52 -65.12 -0.98
N ARG A 82 -4.19 -64.90 -2.24
CA ARG A 82 -3.97 -63.58 -2.86
C ARG A 82 -4.28 -63.63 -4.36
N GLY A 83 -4.42 -62.48 -5.01
CA GLY A 83 -4.97 -62.36 -6.36
C GLY A 83 -6.42 -61.84 -6.33
N LYS A 84 -7.39 -62.54 -6.93
CA LYS A 84 -8.78 -62.05 -7.03
C LYS A 84 -9.55 -62.03 -5.69
N SER A 85 -9.00 -62.69 -4.68
CA SER A 85 -9.50 -62.70 -3.30
C SER A 85 -8.30 -62.76 -2.37
N ALA A 86 -8.43 -62.24 -1.15
CA ALA A 86 -7.38 -62.32 -0.15
C ALA A 86 -7.89 -62.76 1.21
N THR A 87 -7.03 -63.41 1.98
CA THR A 87 -7.29 -63.71 3.39
C THR A 87 -6.54 -62.69 4.24
N PHE A 88 -7.27 -61.89 5.00
CA PHE A 88 -6.72 -60.90 5.91
C PHE A 88 -6.83 -61.38 7.35
N LYS A 89 -5.77 -61.22 8.12
CA LYS A 89 -5.72 -61.58 9.53
C LYS A 89 -5.34 -60.36 10.36
N GLY A 90 -6.01 -60.19 11.49
CA GLY A 90 -5.73 -59.14 12.46
C GLY A 90 -6.50 -59.35 13.76
N GLU A 91 -6.37 -58.41 14.68
CA GLU A 91 -7.05 -58.42 15.97
C GLU A 91 -8.14 -57.36 16.02
N VAL A 92 -9.25 -57.67 16.68
CA VAL A 92 -10.32 -56.73 17.01
C VAL A 92 -10.71 -56.89 18.48
N HIS A 93 -11.40 -55.90 19.00
CA HIS A 93 -11.99 -55.94 20.33
C HIS A 93 -13.01 -57.10 20.45
N GLU A 94 -13.02 -57.84 21.57
CA GLU A 94 -13.97 -58.97 21.79
C GLU A 94 -15.45 -58.54 21.69
N GLY A 95 -15.77 -57.31 22.10
CA GLY A 95 -17.11 -56.72 22.00
C GLY A 95 -17.48 -56.13 20.63
N ALA A 96 -16.67 -56.33 19.60
CA ALA A 96 -16.93 -55.80 18.25
C ALA A 96 -18.16 -56.50 17.62
N ALA A 97 -19.23 -55.72 17.39
CA ALA A 97 -20.48 -56.24 16.82
C ALA A 97 -20.49 -56.18 15.29
N GLU A 98 -19.92 -55.13 14.70
CA GLU A 98 -19.85 -54.92 13.25
C GLU A 98 -18.44 -54.48 12.86
N LEU A 99 -17.95 -55.01 11.74
CA LEU A 99 -16.63 -54.68 11.21
C LEU A 99 -16.77 -53.99 9.85
N TYR A 100 -16.13 -52.84 9.72
CA TYR A 100 -16.10 -52.04 8.49
C TYR A 100 -14.67 -51.95 7.99
N ALA A 101 -14.44 -52.25 6.72
CA ALA A 101 -13.10 -52.29 6.17
C ALA A 101 -12.91 -51.28 5.04
N ALA A 102 -11.68 -50.81 4.88
CA ALA A 102 -11.26 -49.98 3.76
C ALA A 102 -9.85 -50.36 3.32
N SER A 103 -9.62 -50.29 2.01
CA SER A 103 -8.32 -50.55 1.38
C SER A 103 -7.97 -49.41 0.42
N PRO A 104 -6.69 -49.01 0.33
CA PRO A 104 -5.59 -49.37 1.23
C PRO A 104 -5.82 -48.87 2.67
N ALA A 105 -5.18 -49.51 3.67
CA ALA A 105 -5.39 -49.16 5.08
C ALA A 105 -5.16 -47.67 5.41
N ASP A 106 -4.21 -47.03 4.71
CA ASP A 106 -3.84 -45.64 4.92
C ASP A 106 -4.84 -44.66 4.30
N ALA A 107 -5.65 -45.10 3.33
CA ALA A 107 -6.72 -44.30 2.76
C ALA A 107 -7.89 -44.12 3.73
N ALA A 108 -8.02 -44.96 4.76
CA ALA A 108 -9.11 -44.88 5.71
C ALA A 108 -8.78 -43.95 6.89
N LEU A 109 -9.56 -42.89 7.11
CA LEU A 109 -9.30 -41.92 8.16
C LEU A 109 -10.05 -42.25 9.46
N GLU A 110 -11.37 -42.46 9.35
CA GLU A 110 -12.26 -42.70 10.49
C GLU A 110 -13.52 -43.45 10.04
N CYS A 111 -14.26 -44.04 10.98
CA CYS A 111 -15.56 -44.63 10.74
C CYS A 111 -16.55 -44.17 11.82
N ALA A 112 -17.69 -43.63 11.40
CA ALA A 112 -18.74 -43.13 12.29
C ALA A 112 -20.11 -43.60 11.78
N SER A 113 -20.91 -44.17 12.68
CA SER A 113 -22.26 -44.67 12.37
C SER A 113 -22.33 -45.57 11.13
N GLY A 114 -21.29 -46.39 10.91
CA GLY A 114 -21.19 -47.31 9.78
C GLY A 114 -20.78 -46.69 8.44
N ALA A 115 -20.50 -45.39 8.37
CA ALA A 115 -19.88 -44.75 7.20
C ALA A 115 -18.37 -44.56 7.44
N ILE A 116 -17.56 -44.70 6.41
CA ILE A 116 -16.10 -44.58 6.47
C ILE A 116 -15.68 -43.29 5.76
N THR A 117 -14.92 -42.43 6.43
CA THR A 117 -14.23 -41.31 5.78
C THR A 117 -12.95 -41.84 5.16
N VAL A 118 -12.80 -41.68 3.84
CA VAL A 118 -11.62 -42.10 3.09
C VAL A 118 -10.93 -40.92 2.42
N GLN A 119 -9.64 -41.06 2.14
CA GLN A 119 -8.79 -40.09 1.46
C GLN A 119 -8.40 -40.62 0.08
N VAL A 120 -8.78 -39.91 -0.97
CA VAL A 120 -8.21 -40.09 -2.32
C VAL A 120 -7.06 -39.10 -2.48
N PRO A 121 -5.83 -39.55 -2.82
CA PRO A 121 -4.68 -38.66 -2.90
C PRO A 121 -4.71 -37.77 -4.15
N SER A 122 -4.32 -36.50 -3.98
CA SER A 122 -4.17 -35.53 -5.07
C SER A 122 -2.86 -35.72 -5.87
N VAL A 123 -1.87 -36.40 -5.30
CA VAL A 123 -0.65 -36.83 -6.00
C VAL A 123 -0.62 -38.35 -6.02
N GLN A 124 -0.59 -38.94 -7.20
CA GLN A 124 -0.67 -40.38 -7.45
C GLN A 124 0.61 -40.84 -8.13
N ARG A 125 1.41 -41.68 -7.45
CA ARG A 125 2.71 -42.12 -7.97
C ARG A 125 2.59 -43.48 -8.62
N ILE A 126 2.89 -43.54 -9.91
CA ILE A 126 2.85 -44.79 -10.67
C ILE A 126 4.12 -45.59 -10.42
N GLY A 127 4.01 -46.67 -9.66
CA GLY A 127 5.10 -47.61 -9.42
C GLY A 127 5.53 -48.38 -10.67
N THR A 128 6.75 -48.92 -10.64
CA THR A 128 7.41 -49.61 -11.74
C THR A 128 6.56 -50.76 -12.26
N GLY A 129 6.28 -50.75 -13.56
CA GLY A 129 5.46 -51.76 -14.23
C GLY A 129 3.95 -51.65 -13.95
N ARG A 130 3.49 -50.61 -13.25
CA ARG A 130 2.06 -50.37 -12.97
C ARG A 130 1.48 -49.31 -13.91
N CYS A 131 0.15 -49.31 -14.04
CA CYS A 131 -0.62 -48.32 -14.79
C CYS A 131 -1.50 -47.44 -13.89
N ILE A 132 -1.53 -47.69 -12.58
CA ILE A 132 -2.28 -46.93 -11.59
C ILE A 132 -1.53 -46.94 -10.25
N ALA A 133 -1.68 -45.86 -9.50
CA ALA A 133 -1.14 -45.71 -8.15
C ALA A 133 -1.90 -46.63 -7.17
N PRO A 134 -1.24 -47.63 -6.55
CA PRO A 134 -1.89 -48.55 -5.62
C PRO A 134 -2.56 -47.83 -4.44
N GLU A 135 -1.95 -46.74 -3.95
CA GLU A 135 -2.47 -45.91 -2.87
C GLU A 135 -3.82 -45.25 -3.21
N ALA A 136 -4.17 -45.15 -4.49
CA ALA A 136 -5.36 -44.46 -4.97
C ALA A 136 -6.53 -45.42 -5.26
N LEU A 137 -6.34 -46.74 -5.16
CA LEU A 137 -7.36 -47.78 -5.40
C LEU A 137 -8.31 -47.94 -4.20
N VAL A 138 -8.98 -46.85 -3.81
CA VAL A 138 -9.79 -46.80 -2.60
C VAL A 138 -11.08 -47.64 -2.75
N CYS A 139 -11.27 -48.59 -1.84
CA CYS A 139 -12.48 -49.41 -1.73
C CYS A 139 -12.88 -49.63 -0.26
N VAL A 140 -14.17 -49.88 -0.04
CA VAL A 140 -14.78 -50.06 1.30
C VAL A 140 -15.63 -51.33 1.36
N ALA A 141 -15.83 -51.90 2.54
CA ALA A 141 -16.67 -53.08 2.76
C ALA A 141 -17.27 -53.07 4.18
N LYS A 142 -18.37 -53.81 4.36
CA LYS A 142 -18.83 -54.30 5.66
C LYS A 142 -18.59 -55.82 5.73
N ALA A 143 -18.17 -56.32 6.88
CA ALA A 143 -17.98 -57.75 7.07
C ALA A 143 -19.32 -58.46 7.29
N GLU A 144 -19.56 -59.52 6.53
CA GLU A 144 -20.74 -60.39 6.65
C GLU A 144 -20.29 -61.85 6.65
N GLY A 145 -20.53 -62.58 7.74
CA GLY A 145 -20.17 -63.99 7.86
C GLY A 145 -18.67 -64.29 7.63
N GLY A 146 -17.79 -63.38 8.05
CA GLY A 146 -16.33 -63.50 7.84
C GLY A 146 -15.85 -63.10 6.44
N SER A 147 -16.74 -62.60 5.58
CA SER A 147 -16.41 -62.13 4.23
C SER A 147 -16.52 -60.61 4.11
N LEU A 148 -15.60 -60.00 3.37
CA LEU A 148 -15.59 -58.58 3.03
C LEU A 148 -15.84 -58.43 1.53
N GLN A 149 -17.01 -57.94 1.14
CA GLN A 149 -17.28 -57.58 -0.25
C GLN A 149 -16.84 -56.14 -0.50
N PHE A 150 -15.62 -55.96 -1.01
CA PHE A 150 -15.09 -54.63 -1.29
C PHE A 150 -15.80 -53.97 -2.48
N ARG A 151 -16.18 -52.71 -2.27
CA ARG A 151 -16.87 -51.83 -3.20
C ARG A 151 -15.94 -50.68 -3.54
N ASN A 152 -15.66 -50.47 -4.83
CA ASN A 152 -14.81 -49.35 -5.24
C ASN A 152 -15.45 -48.00 -4.84
N VAL A 153 -14.64 -47.05 -4.38
CA VAL A 153 -15.12 -45.68 -4.06
C VAL A 153 -14.89 -44.73 -5.22
N ILE A 154 -13.89 -45.00 -6.05
CA ILE A 154 -13.38 -44.08 -7.07
C ILE A 154 -14.07 -44.23 -8.43
N SER A 155 -13.92 -43.20 -9.25
CA SER A 155 -14.05 -43.24 -10.71
C SER A 155 -12.65 -43.21 -11.33
N LEU A 156 -12.47 -43.81 -12.50
CA LEU A 156 -11.17 -43.86 -13.18
C LEU A 156 -11.17 -42.99 -14.43
N VAL A 157 -10.07 -42.28 -14.67
CA VAL A 157 -9.83 -41.55 -15.91
C VAL A 157 -8.64 -42.19 -16.62
N ARG A 158 -8.89 -42.80 -17.79
CA ARG A 158 -7.88 -43.45 -18.62
C ARG A 158 -7.13 -42.40 -19.44
N VAL A 159 -5.80 -42.42 -19.38
CA VAL A 159 -4.90 -41.54 -20.14
C VAL A 159 -3.85 -42.39 -20.85
N THR A 160 -3.70 -42.23 -22.16
CA THR A 160 -2.63 -42.90 -22.90
C THR A 160 -1.47 -41.92 -23.10
N VAL A 161 -0.30 -42.27 -22.57
CA VAL A 161 0.95 -41.53 -22.78
C VAL A 161 1.74 -42.23 -23.88
N SER A 162 2.01 -41.54 -24.98
CA SER A 162 2.76 -42.05 -26.14
C SER A 162 4.20 -41.54 -26.22
N ARG A 163 4.50 -40.45 -25.51
CA ARG A 163 5.81 -39.80 -25.50
C ARG A 163 6.69 -40.26 -24.33
N THR A 164 8.00 -40.26 -24.54
CA THR A 164 8.99 -40.64 -23.52
C THR A 164 9.49 -39.49 -22.66
N ASP A 165 9.10 -38.25 -22.98
CA ASP A 165 9.56 -37.03 -22.32
C ASP A 165 8.52 -36.40 -21.37
N ILE A 166 7.43 -37.10 -21.07
CA ILE A 166 6.38 -36.64 -20.15
C ILE A 166 6.79 -36.91 -18.71
N THR A 167 6.77 -35.88 -17.85
CA THR A 167 7.14 -35.92 -16.43
C THR A 167 5.94 -35.90 -15.49
N ALA A 168 4.80 -35.36 -15.93
CA ALA A 168 3.56 -35.34 -15.16
C ALA A 168 2.32 -35.36 -16.06
N VAL A 169 1.23 -35.92 -15.54
CA VAL A 169 -0.12 -35.79 -16.11
C VAL A 169 -1.02 -35.17 -15.04
N ILE A 170 -1.67 -34.06 -15.33
CA ILE A 170 -2.45 -33.27 -14.37
C ILE A 170 -3.90 -33.21 -14.84
N LEU A 171 -4.84 -33.60 -13.97
CA LEU A 171 -6.27 -33.41 -14.18
C LEU A 171 -6.75 -32.24 -13.33
N LYS A 172 -7.47 -31.29 -13.92
CA LYS A 172 -8.07 -30.14 -13.21
C LYS A 172 -9.59 -30.13 -13.34
N GLY A 173 -10.27 -29.85 -12.23
CA GLY A 173 -11.73 -29.87 -12.09
C GLY A 173 -12.16 -29.37 -10.71
N THR A 174 -13.31 -29.84 -10.21
CA THR A 174 -13.82 -29.48 -8.88
C THR A 174 -13.98 -30.76 -8.06
N ASN A 175 -13.41 -30.80 -6.85
CA ASN A 175 -13.48 -31.94 -5.93
C ASN A 175 -13.02 -33.28 -6.52
N LEU A 176 -11.94 -33.28 -7.31
CA LEU A 176 -11.41 -34.47 -7.98
C LEU A 176 -10.80 -35.49 -7.00
N SER A 177 -10.19 -35.03 -5.92
CA SER A 177 -9.59 -35.86 -4.87
C SER A 177 -9.81 -35.22 -3.50
N GLY A 178 -9.30 -35.83 -2.43
CA GLY A 178 -9.49 -35.35 -1.07
C GLY A 178 -10.25 -36.33 -0.18
N SER A 179 -10.79 -35.84 0.94
CA SER A 179 -11.50 -36.66 1.91
C SER A 179 -13.01 -36.70 1.64
N ALA A 180 -13.60 -37.89 1.67
CA ALA A 180 -15.03 -38.11 1.42
C ALA A 180 -15.62 -39.15 2.37
N VAL A 181 -16.89 -38.97 2.73
CA VAL A 181 -17.64 -39.91 3.57
C VAL A 181 -18.37 -40.91 2.69
N VAL A 182 -18.12 -42.20 2.92
CA VAL A 182 -18.56 -43.29 2.06
C VAL A 182 -19.31 -44.34 2.86
N ALA A 183 -20.48 -44.73 2.40
CA ALA A 183 -21.22 -45.86 2.96
C ALA A 183 -20.55 -47.20 2.57
N PRO A 184 -20.79 -48.30 3.30
CA PRO A 184 -20.13 -49.59 3.03
C PRO A 184 -20.44 -50.21 1.67
N ASP A 185 -21.51 -49.75 1.02
CA ASP A 185 -21.88 -50.11 -0.35
C ASP A 185 -21.05 -49.36 -1.43
N GLY A 186 -20.15 -48.47 -1.00
CA GLY A 186 -19.31 -47.64 -1.85
C GLY A 186 -19.94 -46.30 -2.25
N THR A 187 -21.14 -45.98 -1.76
CA THR A 187 -21.84 -44.74 -2.11
C THR A 187 -21.26 -43.54 -1.37
N LEU A 188 -20.91 -42.47 -2.09
CA LEU A 188 -20.47 -41.20 -1.49
C LEU A 188 -21.68 -40.44 -0.93
N SER A 189 -21.56 -39.97 0.30
CA SER A 189 -22.56 -39.14 1.00
C SER A 189 -22.16 -37.66 1.10
N GLY A 190 -20.87 -37.35 0.96
CA GLY A 190 -20.35 -35.98 0.91
C GLY A 190 -18.82 -35.91 0.82
N VAL A 191 -18.31 -34.82 0.25
CA VAL A 191 -16.87 -34.48 0.23
C VAL A 191 -16.58 -33.55 1.41
N LYS A 192 -15.68 -33.93 2.31
CA LYS A 192 -15.28 -33.12 3.48
C LYS A 192 -14.24 -32.06 3.10
N SER A 193 -13.27 -32.42 2.28
CA SER A 193 -12.25 -31.52 1.76
C SER A 193 -11.87 -31.98 0.36
N GLY A 194 -12.17 -31.18 -0.66
CA GLY A 194 -11.94 -31.52 -2.06
C GLY A 194 -10.80 -30.71 -2.68
N ALA A 195 -9.90 -31.37 -3.40
CA ALA A 195 -8.88 -30.71 -4.23
C ALA A 195 -9.36 -30.61 -5.68
N ALA A 196 -9.04 -29.50 -6.33
CA ALA A 196 -9.36 -29.23 -7.73
C ALA A 196 -8.42 -29.96 -8.71
N GLU A 197 -7.33 -30.56 -8.22
CA GLU A 197 -6.26 -31.12 -9.04
C GLU A 197 -5.90 -32.54 -8.62
N VAL A 198 -5.62 -33.40 -9.60
CA VAL A 198 -4.99 -34.71 -9.43
C VAL A 198 -3.78 -34.81 -10.35
N GLN A 199 -2.60 -35.02 -9.76
CA GLN A 199 -1.34 -35.16 -10.46
C GLN A 199 -0.88 -36.62 -10.45
N LEU A 200 -0.72 -37.20 -11.63
CA LEU A 200 -0.02 -38.47 -11.84
C LEU A 200 1.47 -38.18 -12.06
N LEU A 201 2.32 -38.86 -11.30
CA LEU A 201 3.77 -38.79 -11.41
C LEU A 201 4.35 -40.18 -11.69
N PRO A 202 5.37 -40.32 -12.56
CA PRO A 202 6.09 -41.57 -12.72
C PRO A 202 7.01 -41.82 -11.51
N GLU A 203 7.42 -43.07 -11.29
CA GLU A 203 8.44 -43.39 -10.29
C GLU A 203 9.83 -42.84 -10.68
N GLY A 204 10.12 -42.76 -11.98
CA GLY A 204 11.34 -42.16 -12.54
C GLY A 204 11.18 -40.69 -12.92
N GLU A 205 12.11 -40.17 -13.74
CA GLU A 205 12.02 -38.78 -14.23
C GLU A 205 10.89 -38.59 -15.27
N THR A 206 10.60 -39.61 -16.08
CA THR A 206 9.55 -39.57 -17.12
C THR A 206 8.70 -40.84 -17.18
N PHE A 207 7.50 -40.73 -17.76
CA PHE A 207 6.64 -41.86 -18.07
C PHE A 207 7.18 -42.68 -19.24
N ALA A 208 7.11 -44.01 -19.13
CA ALA A 208 7.22 -44.88 -20.29
C ALA A 208 5.95 -44.80 -21.17
N PRO A 209 6.03 -44.98 -22.49
CA PRO A 209 4.84 -45.06 -23.32
C PRO A 209 3.90 -46.19 -22.86
N GLY A 210 2.64 -45.86 -22.61
CA GLY A 210 1.66 -46.79 -22.04
C GLY A 210 0.36 -46.11 -21.62
N THR A 211 -0.61 -46.93 -21.21
CA THR A 211 -1.89 -46.44 -20.66
C THR A 211 -1.82 -46.38 -19.15
N TYR A 212 -2.22 -45.24 -18.59
CA TYR A 212 -2.25 -44.93 -17.17
C TYR A 212 -3.65 -44.50 -16.72
N TYR A 213 -3.92 -44.55 -15.41
CA TYR A 213 -5.21 -44.24 -14.83
C TYR A 213 -5.08 -43.31 -13.63
N ALA A 214 -5.81 -42.19 -13.66
CA ALA A 214 -6.04 -41.34 -12.49
C ALA A 214 -7.29 -41.80 -11.75
N ALA A 215 -7.20 -41.95 -10.43
CA ALA A 215 -8.34 -42.15 -9.55
C ALA A 215 -8.93 -40.80 -9.12
N VAL A 216 -10.24 -40.62 -9.27
CA VAL A 216 -10.96 -39.41 -8.85
C VAL A 216 -12.21 -39.76 -8.05
N LEU A 217 -12.69 -38.83 -7.24
CA LEU A 217 -13.96 -38.95 -6.52
C LEU A 217 -15.14 -38.90 -7.52
N PRO A 218 -16.12 -39.82 -7.42
CA PRO A 218 -17.36 -39.76 -8.20
C PRO A 218 -18.17 -38.50 -7.89
N GLY A 219 -18.99 -38.04 -8.84
CA GLY A 219 -19.83 -36.85 -8.70
C GLY A 219 -19.10 -35.52 -8.94
N ALA A 220 -17.78 -35.53 -9.11
CA ALA A 220 -17.02 -34.36 -9.49
C ALA A 220 -17.35 -33.92 -10.93
N THR A 221 -17.90 -32.72 -11.11
CA THR A 221 -17.92 -32.00 -12.39
C THR A 221 -18.13 -30.50 -12.12
N PRO A 222 -17.26 -29.60 -12.58
CA PRO A 222 -17.59 -28.18 -12.64
C PRO A 222 -18.69 -27.96 -13.69
N ALA A 223 -19.53 -26.95 -13.48
CA ALA A 223 -20.24 -26.31 -14.58
C ALA A 223 -19.19 -25.74 -15.56
N GLY A 224 -18.78 -26.53 -16.57
CA GLY A 224 -17.71 -26.17 -17.50
C GLY A 224 -16.84 -27.29 -18.06
N GLY A 225 -16.87 -28.51 -17.48
CA GLY A 225 -16.02 -29.66 -17.92
C GLY A 225 -14.77 -29.84 -17.06
N PHE A 226 -13.83 -30.71 -17.48
CA PHE A 226 -12.52 -30.90 -16.82
C PHE A 226 -11.38 -30.73 -17.83
N SER A 227 -10.18 -30.40 -17.38
CA SER A 227 -9.00 -30.32 -18.24
C SER A 227 -7.93 -31.33 -17.87
N LEU A 228 -7.15 -31.70 -18.87
CA LEU A 228 -6.02 -32.62 -18.79
C LEU A 228 -4.79 -31.90 -19.32
N SER A 229 -3.74 -31.80 -18.50
CA SER A 229 -2.45 -31.21 -18.86
C SER A 229 -1.37 -32.28 -18.87
N LEU A 230 -0.54 -32.30 -19.90
CA LEU A 230 0.69 -33.07 -19.96
C LEU A 230 1.85 -32.13 -19.66
N VAL A 231 2.88 -32.58 -18.95
CA VAL A 231 4.10 -31.79 -18.69
C VAL A 231 5.31 -32.54 -19.23
N ARG A 232 6.16 -31.86 -19.99
CA ARG A 232 7.39 -32.41 -20.56
C ARG A 232 8.62 -32.09 -19.70
N SER A 233 9.71 -32.80 -19.97
CA SER A 233 11.01 -32.60 -19.32
C SER A 233 11.64 -31.23 -19.63
N ASP A 234 11.26 -30.56 -20.72
CA ASP A 234 11.69 -29.21 -21.09
C ASP A 234 10.76 -28.09 -20.58
N ALA A 235 9.91 -28.41 -19.60
CA ALA A 235 8.89 -27.53 -19.01
C ALA A 235 7.77 -27.10 -19.98
N LEU A 236 7.70 -27.64 -21.20
CA LEU A 236 6.51 -27.49 -22.03
C LEU A 236 5.38 -28.34 -21.43
N SER A 237 4.36 -27.67 -20.94
CA SER A 237 3.09 -28.29 -20.61
C SER A 237 2.11 -28.11 -21.76
N GLY A 238 1.07 -28.90 -21.84
CA GLY A 238 0.00 -28.55 -22.75
C GLY A 238 -1.31 -29.13 -22.29
N THR A 239 -2.36 -28.32 -22.42
CA THR A 239 -3.66 -28.56 -21.79
C THR A 239 -4.72 -28.75 -22.84
N ARG A 240 -5.55 -29.78 -22.64
CA ARG A 240 -6.80 -29.97 -23.38
C ARG A 240 -7.96 -29.88 -22.40
N THR A 241 -8.94 -29.06 -22.72
CA THR A 241 -10.22 -29.02 -22.01
C THR A 241 -11.20 -29.98 -22.67
N ALA A 242 -11.79 -30.89 -21.89
CA ALA A 242 -12.94 -31.67 -22.33
C ALA A 242 -14.19 -30.80 -22.17
N SER A 243 -14.82 -30.40 -23.28
CA SER A 243 -16.07 -29.63 -23.28
C SER A 243 -17.28 -30.56 -23.11
N GLY A 244 -18.15 -30.21 -22.15
CA GLY A 244 -19.39 -30.95 -21.83
C GLY A 244 -19.50 -31.33 -20.35
N GLN A 245 -20.74 -31.44 -19.84
CA GLN A 245 -20.98 -31.99 -18.50
C GLN A 245 -20.78 -33.51 -18.53
N THR A 246 -19.66 -33.98 -17.98
CA THR A 246 -19.37 -35.40 -17.79
C THR A 246 -19.30 -35.71 -16.31
N VAL A 247 -20.35 -36.31 -15.75
CA VAL A 247 -20.35 -36.74 -14.35
C VAL A 247 -19.48 -37.99 -14.20
N PHE A 248 -18.41 -37.91 -13.41
CA PHE A 248 -17.61 -39.09 -13.03
C PHE A 248 -18.49 -40.03 -12.21
N GLN A 249 -18.69 -41.26 -12.68
CA GLN A 249 -19.58 -42.24 -12.03
C GLN A 249 -18.75 -43.34 -11.39
N ARG A 250 -19.14 -43.72 -10.16
CA ARG A 250 -18.55 -44.85 -9.44
C ARG A 250 -18.54 -46.09 -10.34
N GLY A 251 -17.38 -46.74 -10.43
CA GLY A 251 -17.22 -47.99 -11.18
C GLY A 251 -17.26 -47.83 -12.70
N LYS A 252 -17.34 -46.60 -13.21
CA LYS A 252 -17.18 -46.28 -14.63
C LYS A 252 -15.82 -45.64 -14.87
N GLY A 253 -15.25 -45.95 -16.03
CA GLY A 253 -14.05 -45.31 -16.54
C GLY A 253 -14.40 -44.28 -17.59
N LEU A 254 -13.81 -43.09 -17.51
CA LEU A 254 -13.82 -42.12 -18.59
C LEU A 254 -12.55 -42.29 -19.42
N ASP A 255 -12.68 -42.45 -20.73
CA ASP A 255 -11.54 -42.46 -21.63
C ASP A 255 -11.18 -41.03 -22.06
N ALA A 256 -10.04 -40.53 -21.60
CA ALA A 256 -9.51 -39.25 -22.05
C ALA A 256 -8.69 -39.38 -23.35
N GLY A 257 -8.41 -40.60 -23.82
CA GLY A 257 -7.67 -40.88 -25.05
C GLY A 257 -6.16 -40.62 -24.96
N THR A 258 -5.53 -40.38 -26.11
CA THR A 258 -4.09 -40.02 -26.27
C THR A 258 -3.98 -38.51 -26.38
N PRO A 259 -3.66 -37.77 -25.29
CA PRO A 259 -3.82 -36.32 -25.26
C PRO A 259 -2.79 -35.58 -26.12
N GLU A 260 -1.66 -36.19 -26.45
CA GLU A 260 -0.52 -35.54 -27.12
C GLU A 260 -0.83 -34.95 -28.50
N SER A 261 -1.81 -35.49 -29.22
CA SER A 261 -2.12 -35.09 -30.60
C SER A 261 -3.01 -33.84 -30.69
N ALA A 262 -3.60 -33.39 -29.59
CA ALA A 262 -4.62 -32.34 -29.55
C ALA A 262 -4.26 -31.18 -28.60
N VAL A 263 -2.98 -31.03 -28.29
CA VAL A 263 -2.48 -30.15 -27.23
C VAL A 263 -1.55 -29.07 -27.79
N SER A 264 -1.83 -27.81 -27.49
CA SER A 264 -0.88 -26.70 -27.64
C SER A 264 0.07 -26.69 -26.44
N TRP A 265 1.38 -26.60 -26.71
CA TRP A 265 2.41 -26.64 -25.69
C TRP A 265 2.76 -25.21 -25.20
N GLU A 266 2.52 -24.92 -23.93
CA GLU A 266 2.87 -23.69 -23.20
C GLU A 266 3.94 -24.00 -22.13
N LYS A 267 4.94 -23.14 -21.93
CA LYS A 267 6.00 -23.41 -20.94
C LYS A 267 5.50 -23.12 -19.51
N LEU A 268 5.24 -24.18 -18.74
CA LEU A 268 4.77 -24.11 -17.35
C LEU A 268 5.84 -24.71 -16.43
N ILE A 269 6.36 -23.88 -15.53
CA ILE A 269 7.41 -24.25 -14.59
C ILE A 269 6.76 -24.58 -13.23
N LEU A 270 6.95 -25.82 -12.78
CA LEU A 270 6.43 -26.36 -11.52
C LEU A 270 7.55 -26.65 -10.50
N THR A 271 8.80 -26.79 -10.95
CA THR A 271 9.91 -27.19 -10.10
C THR A 271 11.15 -26.34 -10.32
N LYS A 272 12.05 -26.35 -9.32
CA LYS A 272 13.39 -25.75 -9.42
C LYS A 272 14.16 -26.27 -10.63
N GLN A 273 14.17 -27.58 -10.87
CA GLN A 273 14.91 -28.19 -11.98
C GLN A 273 14.42 -27.66 -13.34
N GLN A 274 13.10 -27.50 -13.50
CA GLN A 274 12.52 -26.90 -14.70
C GLN A 274 12.91 -25.42 -14.85
N LEU A 275 12.89 -24.65 -13.76
CA LEU A 275 13.27 -23.24 -13.78
C LEU A 275 14.73 -23.05 -14.22
N PHE A 276 15.63 -23.86 -13.66
CA PHE A 276 17.05 -23.82 -13.99
C PHE A 276 17.33 -24.32 -15.42
N ALA A 277 16.66 -25.40 -15.85
CA ALA A 277 16.78 -25.92 -17.21
C ALA A 277 16.30 -24.89 -18.25
N TRP A 278 15.16 -24.24 -18.01
CA TRP A 278 14.67 -23.17 -18.86
C TRP A 278 15.66 -22.00 -18.93
N ASN A 279 16.17 -21.51 -17.80
CA ASN A 279 17.16 -20.42 -17.81
C ASN A 279 18.46 -20.82 -18.53
N ALA A 280 18.88 -22.09 -18.42
CA ALA A 280 20.05 -22.60 -19.13
C ALA A 280 19.85 -22.61 -20.65
N LEU A 281 18.64 -22.93 -21.14
CA LEU A 281 18.33 -23.10 -22.56
C LEU A 281 17.79 -21.86 -23.26
N ARG A 282 17.17 -20.92 -22.54
CA ARG A 282 16.55 -19.73 -23.14
C ARG A 282 17.55 -18.85 -23.88
N SER A 283 17.08 -18.25 -24.97
CA SER A 283 17.78 -17.22 -25.73
C SER A 283 17.47 -15.84 -25.15
N ASP A 284 18.48 -14.96 -25.11
CA ASP A 284 18.33 -13.58 -24.65
C ASP A 284 17.38 -12.74 -25.54
N SER A 285 17.10 -13.20 -26.77
CA SER A 285 16.39 -12.44 -27.80
C SER A 285 15.13 -13.12 -28.36
N ASP A 286 14.68 -14.24 -27.76
CA ASP A 286 13.48 -14.94 -28.23
C ASP A 286 12.21 -14.29 -27.67
N GLU A 287 11.53 -13.48 -28.49
CA GLU A 287 10.26 -12.83 -28.13
C GLU A 287 9.08 -13.80 -28.07
N SER A 288 9.21 -15.01 -28.64
CA SER A 288 8.16 -16.03 -28.61
C SER A 288 8.17 -16.88 -27.33
N ASP A 289 9.13 -16.65 -26.43
CA ASP A 289 9.28 -17.41 -25.19
C ASP A 289 8.20 -17.01 -24.17
N GLU A 290 7.09 -17.75 -24.13
CA GLU A 290 6.00 -17.54 -23.16
C GLU A 290 6.07 -18.56 -22.02
N VAL A 291 6.26 -18.07 -20.80
CA VAL A 291 6.58 -18.85 -19.59
C VAL A 291 5.65 -18.47 -18.45
N ARG A 292 5.17 -19.48 -17.72
CA ARG A 292 4.32 -19.29 -16.54
C ARG A 292 4.83 -20.13 -15.37
N LEU A 293 4.70 -19.63 -14.15
CA LEU A 293 4.89 -20.45 -12.94
C LEU A 293 3.57 -21.14 -12.59
N GLY A 294 3.63 -22.41 -12.19
CA GLY A 294 2.47 -23.17 -11.68
C GLY A 294 2.62 -23.68 -10.26
N ALA A 295 3.71 -23.30 -9.58
CA ALA A 295 3.95 -23.59 -8.18
C ALA A 295 4.91 -22.53 -7.60
N ASP A 296 4.91 -22.41 -6.27
CA ASP A 296 5.97 -21.71 -5.55
C ASP A 296 7.26 -22.55 -5.63
N ILE A 297 8.40 -21.90 -5.88
CA ILE A 297 9.67 -22.57 -6.14
C ILE A 297 10.74 -22.08 -5.18
N ASP A 298 11.22 -23.00 -4.35
CA ASP A 298 12.45 -22.82 -3.58
C ASP A 298 13.67 -23.17 -4.44
N MET A 299 14.52 -22.18 -4.70
CA MET A 299 15.77 -22.32 -5.44
C MET A 299 16.92 -22.88 -4.58
N GLN A 300 16.73 -22.97 -3.25
CA GLN A 300 17.65 -23.57 -2.28
C GLN A 300 19.06 -22.96 -2.29
N MET A 301 19.18 -21.67 -2.64
CA MET A 301 20.45 -20.94 -2.75
C MET A 301 21.40 -21.46 -3.83
N ASP A 302 20.93 -22.28 -4.77
CA ASP A 302 21.74 -22.68 -5.92
C ASP A 302 22.11 -21.45 -6.77
N PRO A 303 23.36 -21.35 -7.26
CA PRO A 303 23.80 -20.20 -8.03
C PRO A 303 22.94 -19.96 -9.28
N TRP A 304 22.33 -18.78 -9.36
CA TRP A 304 21.56 -18.36 -10.52
C TRP A 304 22.40 -17.47 -11.44
N THR A 305 22.62 -17.92 -12.67
CA THR A 305 23.34 -17.15 -13.69
C THR A 305 22.37 -16.19 -14.41
N PRO A 306 22.55 -14.86 -14.29
CA PRO A 306 21.69 -13.88 -14.97
C PRO A 306 21.78 -13.95 -16.49
N LYS A 307 20.64 -13.95 -17.18
CA LYS A 307 20.52 -13.88 -18.65
C LYS A 307 19.52 -12.83 -19.11
N GLY A 308 19.64 -12.43 -20.38
CA GLY A 308 18.65 -11.57 -21.02
C GLY A 308 17.32 -12.30 -21.23
N PHE A 309 16.25 -11.55 -21.45
CA PHE A 309 14.93 -12.12 -21.73
C PHE A 309 14.10 -11.15 -22.58
N ALA A 310 13.49 -11.67 -23.64
CA ALA A 310 12.68 -10.88 -24.58
C ALA A 310 11.20 -11.30 -24.65
N GLY A 311 10.84 -12.44 -24.04
CA GLY A 311 9.50 -13.01 -24.07
C GLY A 311 8.60 -12.62 -22.89
N SER A 312 7.63 -13.47 -22.56
CA SER A 312 6.64 -13.27 -21.50
C SER A 312 6.89 -14.21 -20.31
N PHE A 313 6.94 -13.67 -19.09
CA PHE A 313 7.07 -14.42 -17.84
C PHE A 313 5.94 -14.01 -16.88
N ASP A 314 4.99 -14.92 -16.63
CA ASP A 314 3.88 -14.72 -15.71
C ASP A 314 4.02 -15.61 -14.48
N GLY A 315 4.32 -15.01 -13.34
CA GLY A 315 4.43 -15.75 -12.08
C GLY A 315 3.10 -16.27 -11.56
N GLN A 316 1.96 -15.80 -12.08
CA GLN A 316 0.62 -16.18 -11.60
C GLN A 316 0.38 -16.03 -10.09
N GLY A 317 1.15 -15.15 -9.43
CA GLY A 317 1.13 -14.93 -7.99
C GLY A 317 2.08 -15.84 -7.20
N HIS A 318 2.79 -16.76 -7.85
CA HIS A 318 3.72 -17.67 -7.20
C HIS A 318 5.01 -17.01 -6.72
N CYS A 319 5.61 -17.66 -5.73
CA CYS A 319 6.78 -17.22 -5.02
C CYS A 319 8.06 -17.89 -5.53
N LEU A 320 9.15 -17.12 -5.63
CA LEU A 320 10.50 -17.61 -5.84
C LEU A 320 11.35 -17.30 -4.60
N SER A 321 11.77 -18.34 -3.87
CA SER A 321 12.60 -18.22 -2.65
C SER A 321 14.00 -18.81 -2.85
N GLY A 322 14.91 -18.56 -1.91
CA GLY A 322 16.28 -19.08 -1.95
C GLY A 322 17.11 -18.54 -3.12
N ILE A 323 16.86 -17.30 -3.57
CA ILE A 323 17.53 -16.68 -4.71
C ILE A 323 19.01 -16.39 -4.36
N ASN A 324 19.93 -16.82 -5.20
CA ASN A 324 21.36 -16.53 -5.06
C ASN A 324 21.97 -16.05 -6.38
N VAL A 325 22.03 -14.74 -6.56
CA VAL A 325 22.69 -14.10 -7.71
C VAL A 325 23.95 -13.40 -7.27
N VAL A 326 25.08 -13.73 -7.88
CA VAL A 326 26.34 -12.98 -7.76
C VAL A 326 26.88 -12.72 -9.16
N SER A 327 27.10 -11.45 -9.51
CA SER A 327 27.53 -11.05 -10.86
C SER A 327 28.57 -9.93 -10.82
N ASP A 328 29.60 -10.04 -11.64
CA ASP A 328 30.58 -8.99 -11.93
C ASP A 328 30.15 -8.08 -13.10
N THR A 329 29.01 -8.37 -13.72
CA THR A 329 28.36 -7.53 -14.73
C THR A 329 27.04 -6.97 -14.19
N TYR A 330 25.91 -7.18 -14.89
CA TYR A 330 24.60 -6.78 -14.38
C TYR A 330 24.06 -7.89 -13.48
N ALA A 331 23.63 -7.51 -12.28
CA ALA A 331 23.06 -8.43 -11.30
C ALA A 331 21.53 -8.35 -11.36
N GLY A 332 20.90 -9.49 -11.63
CA GLY A 332 19.45 -9.61 -11.52
C GLY A 332 18.97 -11.02 -11.79
N PHE A 333 17.76 -11.33 -11.36
CA PHE A 333 17.11 -12.58 -11.78
C PHE A 333 16.96 -12.58 -13.31
N PHE A 334 16.57 -11.42 -13.86
CA PHE A 334 16.75 -11.08 -15.28
C PHE A 334 17.90 -10.08 -15.42
N ARG A 335 18.87 -10.40 -16.27
CA ARG A 335 20.02 -9.51 -16.55
C ARG A 335 19.54 -8.25 -17.27
N VAL A 336 18.79 -8.45 -18.36
CA VAL A 336 18.21 -7.41 -19.20
C VAL A 336 16.85 -7.90 -19.70
N LEU A 337 15.82 -7.06 -19.65
CA LEU A 337 14.59 -7.24 -20.40
C LEU A 337 14.65 -6.39 -21.67
N SER A 338 14.40 -6.98 -22.84
CA SER A 338 14.51 -6.31 -24.14
C SER A 338 13.31 -6.56 -25.05
N GLY A 339 13.25 -5.85 -26.18
CA GLY A 339 12.16 -6.03 -27.15
C GLY A 339 10.81 -5.71 -26.55
N SER A 340 9.86 -6.65 -26.68
CA SER A 340 8.49 -6.56 -26.15
C SER A 340 8.29 -7.32 -24.83
N ALA A 341 9.37 -7.65 -24.10
CA ALA A 341 9.29 -8.51 -22.93
C ALA A 341 8.25 -8.09 -21.89
N VAL A 342 7.56 -9.05 -21.30
CA VAL A 342 6.56 -8.82 -20.25
C VAL A 342 6.89 -9.69 -19.06
N VAL A 343 7.11 -9.08 -17.89
CA VAL A 343 7.28 -9.83 -16.62
C VAL A 343 6.21 -9.40 -15.65
N LYS A 344 5.42 -10.34 -15.13
CA LYS A 344 4.30 -10.00 -14.26
C LYS A 344 4.00 -10.99 -13.14
N ASN A 345 3.25 -10.53 -12.15
CA ASN A 345 2.61 -11.34 -11.09
C ASN A 345 3.57 -12.31 -10.39
N THR A 346 4.76 -11.85 -10.00
CA THR A 346 5.77 -12.73 -9.38
C THR A 346 6.24 -12.13 -8.06
N VAL A 347 6.34 -12.96 -7.03
CA VAL A 347 6.91 -12.59 -5.73
C VAL A 347 8.33 -13.15 -5.63
N PHE A 348 9.32 -12.26 -5.47
CA PHE A 348 10.73 -12.65 -5.35
C PHE A 348 11.20 -12.57 -3.89
N GLY A 349 11.98 -13.55 -3.44
CA GLY A 349 12.64 -13.56 -2.13
C GLY A 349 11.74 -13.89 -0.93
N SER A 350 10.62 -14.56 -1.18
CA SER A 350 9.67 -14.98 -0.16
C SER A 350 9.26 -16.43 -0.40
N ALA A 351 9.09 -17.21 0.66
CA ALA A 351 8.57 -18.58 0.58
C ALA A 351 7.05 -18.65 0.84
N ASP A 352 6.47 -17.62 1.46
CA ASP A 352 5.07 -17.57 1.89
C ASP A 352 4.26 -16.46 1.20
N GLY A 353 4.91 -15.66 0.35
CA GLY A 353 4.32 -14.52 -0.38
C GLY A 353 4.20 -13.22 0.43
N SER A 354 4.55 -13.24 1.72
CA SER A 354 4.27 -12.16 2.67
C SER A 354 5.48 -11.68 3.47
N SER A 355 6.56 -12.45 3.53
CA SER A 355 7.74 -12.15 4.31
C SER A 355 9.05 -12.48 3.59
N TYR A 356 10.15 -11.84 3.99
CA TYR A 356 11.49 -12.18 3.50
C TYR A 356 11.88 -13.58 3.98
N ASP A 357 12.36 -14.43 3.07
CA ASP A 357 12.79 -15.80 3.37
C ASP A 357 14.10 -15.90 4.19
N GLY A 358 14.74 -14.76 4.49
CA GLY A 358 15.95 -14.68 5.30
C GLY A 358 17.25 -14.93 4.54
N VAL A 359 17.20 -15.36 3.28
CA VAL A 359 18.39 -15.84 2.53
C VAL A 359 18.52 -15.28 1.11
N SER A 360 17.41 -14.89 0.46
CA SER A 360 17.41 -14.46 -0.93
C SER A 360 18.22 -13.18 -1.15
N THR A 361 19.19 -13.22 -2.06
CA THR A 361 20.10 -12.12 -2.37
C THR A 361 20.42 -12.00 -3.86
N ILE A 362 20.51 -10.75 -4.32
CA ILE A 362 21.03 -10.37 -5.64
C ILE A 362 22.19 -9.39 -5.42
N ARG A 363 23.41 -9.81 -5.78
CA ARG A 363 24.65 -9.12 -5.46
C ARG A 363 25.46 -8.77 -6.70
N HIS A 364 25.81 -7.50 -6.85
CA HIS A 364 26.86 -7.06 -7.77
C HIS A 364 28.22 -7.07 -7.06
N ALA A 365 29.24 -7.68 -7.67
CA ALA A 365 30.53 -7.96 -7.04
C ALA A 365 31.74 -7.75 -7.97
N ASN A 366 31.78 -6.66 -8.73
CA ASN A 366 32.93 -6.33 -9.58
C ASN A 366 33.99 -5.51 -8.82
N PRO A 367 35.22 -6.01 -8.61
CA PRO A 367 36.28 -5.28 -7.93
C PRO A 367 37.00 -4.26 -8.84
N ALA A 368 36.84 -4.34 -10.16
CA ALA A 368 37.54 -3.52 -11.12
C ALA A 368 36.92 -2.12 -11.24
N ASN A 369 37.77 -1.09 -11.35
CA ASN A 369 37.36 0.24 -11.75
C ASN A 369 37.62 0.44 -13.24
N ASN A 370 36.58 0.31 -14.05
CA ASN A 370 36.62 0.52 -15.50
C ASN A 370 35.73 1.68 -15.96
N TYR A 371 35.31 2.56 -15.04
CA TYR A 371 34.43 3.71 -15.30
C TYR A 371 33.08 3.37 -15.95
N THR A 372 32.68 2.09 -15.97
CA THR A 372 31.45 1.61 -16.60
C THR A 372 30.31 1.52 -15.58
N TRP A 373 29.07 1.75 -16.05
CA TRP A 373 27.87 1.56 -15.24
C TRP A 373 27.44 0.10 -15.19
N TYR A 374 27.27 -0.42 -13.98
CA TYR A 374 26.68 -1.72 -13.70
C TYR A 374 25.33 -1.57 -13.03
N TYR A 375 24.45 -2.54 -13.26
CA TYR A 375 23.06 -2.46 -12.85
C TYR A 375 22.69 -3.60 -11.91
N ALA A 376 21.92 -3.30 -10.87
CA ALA A 376 21.44 -4.29 -9.91
C ALA A 376 19.96 -4.12 -9.57
N GLY A 377 19.22 -5.23 -9.48
CA GLY A 377 17.82 -5.31 -9.05
C GLY A 377 17.26 -6.69 -9.35
N VAL A 378 15.98 -6.95 -9.06
CA VAL A 378 15.29 -8.15 -9.61
C VAL A 378 15.51 -8.23 -11.12
N VAL A 379 15.44 -7.06 -11.78
CA VAL A 379 15.86 -6.84 -13.16
C VAL A 379 17.02 -5.85 -13.18
N GLY A 380 18.13 -6.24 -13.81
CA GLY A 380 19.29 -5.35 -13.98
C GLY A 380 18.93 -4.14 -14.84
N LYS A 381 18.44 -4.39 -16.06
CA LYS A 381 18.07 -3.35 -17.04
C LYS A 381 16.77 -3.67 -17.77
N VAL A 382 15.97 -2.66 -18.07
CA VAL A 382 14.78 -2.74 -18.94
C VAL A 382 15.03 -1.88 -20.17
N GLU A 383 14.83 -2.42 -21.36
CA GLU A 383 15.04 -1.71 -22.63
C GLU A 383 13.91 -1.95 -23.65
N GLY A 384 13.87 -1.13 -24.70
CA GLY A 384 12.86 -1.25 -25.75
C GLY A 384 11.48 -0.90 -25.23
N SER A 385 10.50 -1.77 -25.45
CA SER A 385 9.12 -1.62 -24.96
C SER A 385 8.78 -2.63 -23.85
N ALA A 386 9.79 -3.22 -23.21
CA ALA A 386 9.59 -4.20 -22.15
C ALA A 386 8.80 -3.60 -20.96
N SER A 387 7.98 -4.41 -20.29
CA SER A 387 7.07 -3.97 -19.24
C SER A 387 7.08 -4.88 -18.00
N LEU A 388 6.81 -4.29 -16.84
CA LEU A 388 6.70 -4.99 -15.56
C LEU A 388 5.39 -4.62 -14.88
N SER A 389 4.72 -5.60 -14.26
CA SER A 389 3.50 -5.33 -13.47
C SER A 389 3.27 -6.38 -12.39
N GLY A 390 2.73 -6.02 -11.24
CA GLY A 390 2.46 -6.99 -10.16
C GLY A 390 3.71 -7.70 -9.65
N ILE A 391 4.86 -7.00 -9.62
CA ILE A 391 6.11 -7.51 -9.08
C ILE A 391 6.25 -7.08 -7.63
N VAL A 392 6.48 -8.06 -6.76
CA VAL A 392 6.79 -7.85 -5.34
C VAL A 392 8.18 -8.41 -5.05
N ASN A 393 9.05 -7.59 -4.45
CA ASN A 393 10.41 -8.02 -4.09
C ASN A 393 10.63 -7.99 -2.57
N TYR A 394 11.00 -9.13 -1.99
CA TYR A 394 11.54 -9.25 -0.63
C TYR A 394 13.06 -9.52 -0.62
N ALA A 395 13.66 -9.91 -1.75
CA ALA A 395 15.07 -10.23 -1.82
C ALA A 395 15.95 -9.00 -1.57
N THR A 396 17.09 -9.21 -0.90
CA THR A 396 18.08 -8.13 -0.69
C THR A 396 18.85 -7.87 -1.99
N ILE A 397 18.89 -6.61 -2.42
CA ILE A 397 19.70 -6.15 -3.55
C ILE A 397 20.93 -5.42 -3.00
N GLU A 398 22.13 -5.88 -3.32
CA GLU A 398 23.34 -5.27 -2.76
C GLU A 398 24.53 -5.15 -3.72
N VAL A 399 25.35 -4.13 -3.48
CA VAL A 399 26.70 -4.00 -4.05
C VAL A 399 27.70 -4.43 -2.98
N ALA A 400 28.59 -5.36 -3.34
CA ALA A 400 29.52 -5.98 -2.41
C ALA A 400 30.59 -5.00 -1.89
N PRO A 401 31.15 -5.26 -0.69
CA PRO A 401 32.36 -4.58 -0.24
C PRO A 401 33.51 -4.75 -1.23
N GLY A 402 34.34 -3.71 -1.40
CA GLY A 402 35.48 -3.73 -2.32
C GLY A 402 35.16 -3.46 -3.79
N CYS A 403 33.89 -3.28 -4.15
CA CYS A 403 33.51 -2.83 -5.49
C CYS A 403 34.00 -1.39 -5.76
N ASN A 404 34.56 -1.16 -6.95
CA ASN A 404 35.05 0.15 -7.39
C ASN A 404 34.44 0.60 -8.73
N SER A 405 33.22 0.13 -9.03
CA SER A 405 32.53 0.43 -10.28
C SER A 405 31.36 1.41 -10.05
N LYS A 406 30.91 2.09 -11.11
CA LYS A 406 29.70 2.91 -11.04
C LYS A 406 28.47 2.01 -11.01
N THR A 407 27.49 2.30 -10.17
CA THR A 407 26.33 1.43 -9.98
C THR A 407 25.01 2.18 -10.09
N ARG A 408 24.04 1.60 -10.81
CA ARG A 408 22.63 2.00 -10.78
C ARG A 408 21.83 0.81 -10.22
N MET A 409 21.18 0.99 -9.08
CA MET A 409 20.48 -0.12 -8.42
C MET A 409 19.08 0.25 -7.99
N GLY A 410 18.17 -0.69 -8.19
CA GLY A 410 16.79 -0.61 -7.73
C GLY A 410 16.44 -1.87 -6.96
N GLY A 411 15.50 -1.79 -6.00
CA GLY A 411 14.93 -3.00 -5.41
C GLY A 411 14.30 -3.90 -6.47
N ILE A 412 13.76 -3.31 -7.54
CA ILE A 412 13.17 -4.03 -8.66
C ILE A 412 13.96 -3.81 -9.94
N VAL A 413 14.24 -2.56 -10.33
CA VAL A 413 14.93 -2.26 -11.60
C VAL A 413 16.16 -1.38 -11.39
N GLY A 414 17.34 -1.86 -11.80
CA GLY A 414 18.56 -1.06 -11.75
C GLY A 414 18.53 0.14 -12.71
N ASN A 415 18.21 -0.10 -13.97
CA ASN A 415 18.10 0.93 -15.01
C ASN A 415 16.87 0.72 -15.90
N TRP A 416 16.00 1.72 -15.95
CA TRP A 416 14.82 1.75 -16.80
C TRP A 416 15.10 2.57 -18.05
N ASN A 417 15.24 1.91 -19.19
CA ASN A 417 15.47 2.51 -20.50
C ASN A 417 14.35 2.10 -21.46
N SER A 418 13.10 2.29 -21.01
CA SER A 418 11.89 1.96 -21.77
C SER A 418 10.85 3.06 -21.68
N THR A 419 10.06 3.20 -22.73
CA THR A 419 8.90 4.11 -22.79
C THR A 419 7.67 3.54 -22.07
N SER A 420 7.69 2.27 -21.66
CA SER A 420 6.61 1.65 -20.89
C SER A 420 6.44 2.30 -19.52
N GLU A 421 5.22 2.21 -18.97
CA GLU A 421 4.91 2.70 -17.62
C GLU A 421 5.50 1.76 -16.56
N CYS A 422 6.19 2.31 -15.57
CA CYS A 422 6.59 1.61 -14.36
C CYS A 422 5.47 1.77 -13.33
N LYS A 423 4.61 0.75 -13.21
CA LYS A 423 3.36 0.85 -12.44
C LYS A 423 3.22 -0.23 -11.37
N GLY A 424 2.86 0.19 -10.16
CA GLY A 424 2.37 -0.73 -9.13
C GLY A 424 3.42 -1.74 -8.64
N LEU A 425 4.70 -1.39 -8.71
CA LEU A 425 5.79 -2.27 -8.28
C LEU A 425 6.06 -2.06 -6.79
N VAL A 426 6.26 -3.15 -6.04
CA VAL A 426 6.37 -3.11 -4.58
C VAL A 426 7.69 -3.74 -4.09
N ASN A 427 8.51 -2.97 -3.39
CA ASN A 427 9.76 -3.44 -2.83
C ASN A 427 9.73 -3.48 -1.29
N TYR A 428 9.84 -4.66 -0.69
CA TYR A 428 10.13 -4.89 0.73
C TYR A 428 11.61 -5.18 1.00
N GLY A 429 12.35 -5.66 -0.01
CA GLY A 429 13.75 -6.04 0.12
C GLY A 429 14.67 -4.85 0.40
N THR A 430 15.73 -5.09 1.17
CA THR A 430 16.77 -4.06 1.41
C THR A 430 17.57 -3.78 0.15
N VAL A 431 17.83 -2.51 -0.14
CA VAL A 431 18.67 -2.04 -1.24
C VAL A 431 19.89 -1.35 -0.66
N ARG A 432 21.07 -1.95 -0.72
CA ARG A 432 22.26 -1.41 -0.04
C ARG A 432 23.55 -1.43 -0.85
N ASN A 433 24.30 -0.36 -0.75
CA ASN A 433 25.63 -0.28 -1.33
C ASN A 433 26.67 -0.32 -0.21
N LEU A 434 27.42 -1.41 -0.15
CA LEU A 434 28.48 -1.66 0.84
C LEU A 434 29.88 -1.33 0.29
N ALA A 435 29.98 -0.79 -0.92
CA ALA A 435 31.24 -0.39 -1.52
C ALA A 435 31.83 0.83 -0.79
N SER A 436 32.77 0.60 0.13
CA SER A 436 33.64 1.64 0.67
C SER A 436 34.79 1.88 -0.30
N ALA A 437 35.03 3.13 -0.71
CA ALA A 437 36.18 3.46 -1.56
C ALA A 437 37.49 3.29 -0.77
N THR A 438 38.10 2.10 -0.81
CA THR A 438 39.46 1.89 -0.32
C THR A 438 40.43 2.37 -1.40
N GLY A 439 40.94 3.59 -1.30
CA GLY A 439 42.17 3.99 -2.01
C GLY A 439 42.16 5.18 -2.98
N GLN A 440 41.16 6.07 -2.95
CA GLN A 440 41.16 7.32 -3.77
C GLN A 440 40.99 8.58 -2.92
N ALA A 441 41.53 8.59 -1.70
CA ALA A 441 41.68 9.82 -0.93
C ALA A 441 42.79 10.67 -1.58
N GLY A 442 42.42 11.59 -2.49
CA GLY A 442 43.35 12.55 -3.10
C GLY A 442 43.23 12.77 -4.61
N SER A 443 42.33 12.07 -5.31
CA SER A 443 42.04 12.32 -6.74
C SER A 443 40.96 13.38 -6.90
N SER A 444 41.19 14.37 -7.76
CA SER A 444 40.18 15.35 -8.20
C SER A 444 39.10 14.75 -9.11
N ASP A 445 39.22 13.47 -9.51
CA ASP A 445 38.24 12.78 -10.35
C ASP A 445 37.29 11.90 -9.51
N THR A 446 36.28 12.58 -8.98
CA THR A 446 35.26 12.09 -8.06
C THR A 446 34.11 11.36 -8.76
N THR A 447 34.13 11.33 -10.10
CA THR A 447 33.09 10.73 -10.94
C THR A 447 33.25 9.22 -11.09
N SER A 448 34.42 8.68 -10.71
CA SER A 448 34.84 7.29 -10.89
C SER A 448 34.04 6.26 -10.09
N ASN A 449 33.52 6.62 -8.91
CA ASN A 449 32.73 5.74 -8.02
C ASN A 449 31.31 6.29 -7.73
N SER A 450 30.53 6.54 -8.78
CA SER A 450 29.16 7.07 -8.63
C SER A 450 28.14 5.98 -8.28
N SER A 451 27.20 6.29 -7.39
CA SER A 451 26.15 5.36 -6.95
C SER A 451 24.76 5.98 -7.09
N ILE A 452 23.90 5.34 -7.87
CA ILE A 452 22.51 5.76 -8.06
C ILE A 452 21.61 4.64 -7.56
N MET A 453 20.75 4.93 -6.59
CA MET A 453 19.99 3.94 -5.84
C MET A 453 18.53 4.36 -5.71
N GLY A 454 17.62 3.45 -6.01
CA GLY A 454 16.19 3.60 -5.74
C GLY A 454 15.66 2.39 -4.96
N GLY A 455 14.68 2.58 -4.09
CA GLY A 455 13.97 1.42 -3.50
C GLY A 455 13.20 0.62 -4.56
N VAL A 456 12.75 1.26 -5.65
CA VAL A 456 12.10 0.57 -6.77
C VAL A 456 12.95 0.64 -8.02
N VAL A 457 13.30 1.85 -8.49
CA VAL A 457 14.06 2.08 -9.72
C VAL A 457 15.32 2.90 -9.45
N GLY A 458 16.48 2.41 -9.87
CA GLY A 458 17.73 3.17 -9.76
C GLY A 458 17.72 4.42 -10.64
N PHE A 459 17.60 4.24 -11.96
CA PHE A 459 17.73 5.32 -12.94
C PHE A 459 16.72 5.25 -14.06
N LEU A 460 16.11 6.38 -14.40
CA LEU A 460 15.25 6.56 -15.58
C LEU A 460 16.06 7.16 -16.74
N ASP A 461 16.34 6.37 -17.78
CA ASP A 461 17.11 6.79 -18.97
C ASP A 461 16.24 7.30 -20.12
N THR A 462 14.93 7.10 -20.01
CA THR A 462 13.89 7.57 -20.91
C THR A 462 12.87 8.40 -20.13
N ARG A 463 12.07 9.18 -20.84
CA ARG A 463 10.93 9.87 -20.22
C ARG A 463 9.85 8.84 -19.91
N THR A 464 9.67 8.54 -18.63
CA THR A 464 8.82 7.44 -18.15
C THR A 464 7.65 7.96 -17.31
N ILE A 465 6.64 7.13 -17.10
CA ILE A 465 5.66 7.35 -16.05
C ILE A 465 5.95 6.31 -14.97
N VAL A 466 6.26 6.77 -13.75
CA VAL A 466 6.38 5.93 -12.56
C VAL A 466 5.16 6.19 -11.70
N SER A 467 4.30 5.18 -11.52
CA SER A 467 3.02 5.38 -10.85
C SER A 467 2.67 4.29 -9.85
N ALA A 468 2.11 4.68 -8.70
CA ALA A 468 1.63 3.75 -7.66
C ALA A 468 2.69 2.74 -7.18
N CYS A 469 3.99 3.09 -7.27
CA CYS A 469 5.07 2.25 -6.79
C CYS A 469 5.29 2.46 -5.30
N ILE A 470 5.60 1.37 -4.58
CA ILE A 470 5.73 1.38 -3.13
C ILE A 470 7.08 0.80 -2.72
N ASN A 471 7.79 1.50 -1.84
CA ASN A 471 8.99 0.99 -1.20
C ASN A 471 8.81 0.87 0.32
N HIS A 472 8.91 -0.33 0.86
CA HIS A 472 9.02 -0.65 2.28
C HIS A 472 10.47 -0.94 2.71
N GLY A 473 11.32 -1.38 1.78
CA GLY A 473 12.70 -1.77 2.07
C GLY A 473 13.62 -0.59 2.39
N THR A 474 14.60 -0.79 3.27
CA THR A 474 15.66 0.18 3.54
C THR A 474 16.52 0.43 2.29
N VAL A 475 16.81 1.69 1.99
CA VAL A 475 17.76 2.10 0.94
C VAL A 475 18.96 2.78 1.58
N SER A 476 20.13 2.13 1.57
CA SER A 476 21.31 2.62 2.30
C SER A 476 22.58 2.66 1.45
N ASN A 477 23.29 3.79 1.47
CA ASN A 477 24.55 3.97 0.79
C ASN A 477 25.66 4.38 1.77
N VAL A 478 26.79 3.66 1.74
CA VAL A 478 28.02 4.04 2.47
C VAL A 478 29.16 4.49 1.54
N ASN A 479 28.92 4.50 0.23
CA ASN A 479 29.91 4.90 -0.76
C ASN A 479 30.16 6.42 -0.72
N PRO A 480 31.42 6.89 -0.59
CA PRO A 480 31.75 8.31 -0.52
C PRO A 480 31.80 9.06 -1.86
N GLY A 481 31.55 8.39 -3.00
CA GLY A 481 31.45 9.04 -4.31
C GLY A 481 30.12 9.76 -4.53
N VAL A 482 29.96 10.38 -5.72
CA VAL A 482 28.70 11.06 -6.12
C VAL A 482 27.53 10.10 -5.98
N SER A 483 26.56 10.47 -5.14
CA SER A 483 25.48 9.57 -4.75
C SER A 483 24.10 10.20 -4.95
N SER A 484 23.18 9.43 -5.52
CA SER A 484 21.75 9.74 -5.62
C SER A 484 20.97 8.60 -4.99
N VAL A 485 20.37 8.83 -3.81
CA VAL A 485 19.71 7.79 -3.02
C VAL A 485 18.23 8.13 -2.82
N GLY A 486 17.36 7.50 -3.61
CA GLY A 486 15.92 7.69 -3.56
C GLY A 486 15.20 6.52 -2.89
N GLY A 487 14.16 6.79 -2.10
CA GLY A 487 13.30 5.72 -1.57
C GLY A 487 12.47 5.04 -2.65
N VAL A 488 12.13 5.72 -3.76
CA VAL A 488 11.46 5.09 -4.92
C VAL A 488 12.35 5.13 -6.16
N VAL A 489 12.77 6.33 -6.58
CA VAL A 489 13.58 6.57 -7.78
C VAL A 489 14.91 7.21 -7.40
N GLY A 490 16.04 6.64 -7.82
CA GLY A 490 17.35 7.25 -7.54
C GLY A 490 17.60 8.52 -8.33
N TYR A 491 17.45 8.46 -9.65
CA TYR A 491 17.75 9.58 -10.54
C TYR A 491 16.87 9.55 -11.80
N ASP A 492 16.42 10.73 -12.21
CA ASP A 492 15.78 10.98 -13.48
C ASP A 492 16.44 12.16 -14.20
N GLY A 493 16.83 11.93 -15.46
CA GLY A 493 17.47 12.92 -16.32
C GLY A 493 16.65 13.36 -17.53
N ARG A 494 15.38 12.98 -17.61
CA ARG A 494 14.59 13.07 -18.86
C ARG A 494 13.26 13.81 -18.74
N GLY A 495 12.88 14.28 -17.55
CA GLY A 495 11.58 14.93 -17.36
C GLY A 495 10.41 13.95 -17.25
N SER A 496 10.59 12.84 -16.53
CA SER A 496 9.54 11.84 -16.29
C SER A 496 8.44 12.35 -15.35
N THR A 497 7.34 11.59 -15.29
CA THR A 497 6.25 11.82 -14.35
C THR A 497 6.27 10.75 -13.27
N ILE A 498 6.43 11.16 -12.02
CA ILE A 498 6.41 10.31 -10.84
C ILE A 498 5.16 10.66 -10.06
N LYS A 499 4.22 9.71 -9.90
CA LYS A 499 2.91 10.01 -9.32
C LYS A 499 2.40 8.93 -8.37
N ASN A 500 1.78 9.35 -7.27
CA ASN A 500 1.13 8.45 -6.32
C ASN A 500 2.06 7.36 -5.77
N CYS A 501 3.36 7.62 -5.68
CA CYS A 501 4.33 6.68 -5.15
C CYS A 501 4.49 6.90 -3.64
N THR A 502 4.72 5.81 -2.90
CA THR A 502 4.88 5.86 -1.44
C THR A 502 6.18 5.21 -0.98
N ASN A 503 6.91 5.87 -0.08
CA ASN A 503 8.09 5.30 0.57
C ASN A 503 7.86 5.18 2.08
N TYR A 504 7.88 3.95 2.59
CA TYR A 504 7.92 3.61 4.01
C TYR A 504 9.32 3.27 4.51
N GLY A 505 10.21 2.82 3.61
CA GLY A 505 11.56 2.40 3.97
C GLY A 505 12.46 3.56 4.35
N SER A 506 13.39 3.33 5.29
CA SER A 506 14.41 4.31 5.64
C SER A 506 15.37 4.54 4.48
N VAL A 507 15.69 5.80 4.18
CA VAL A 507 16.69 6.21 3.18
C VAL A 507 17.89 6.81 3.90
N SER A 508 19.10 6.30 3.65
CA SER A 508 20.30 6.79 4.34
C SER A 508 21.52 6.92 3.43
N HIS A 509 22.25 8.01 3.57
CA HIS A 509 23.60 8.18 3.00
C HIS A 509 24.62 8.44 4.12
N ALA A 510 25.43 7.44 4.45
CA ALA A 510 26.39 7.48 5.56
C ALA A 510 27.82 7.21 5.05
N ALA A 511 28.45 8.22 4.48
CA ALA A 511 29.82 8.13 3.96
C ALA A 511 30.82 8.65 4.98
N THR A 512 31.86 7.85 5.29
CA THR A 512 32.91 8.20 6.26
C THR A 512 33.99 9.15 5.72
N ALA A 513 34.06 9.35 4.41
CA ALA A 513 34.99 10.25 3.75
C ALA A 513 34.27 11.46 3.14
N ASP A 514 35.00 12.55 2.90
CA ASP A 514 34.45 13.77 2.30
C ASP A 514 33.92 13.49 0.89
N VAL A 515 32.62 13.69 0.70
CA VAL A 515 31.99 13.64 -0.62
C VAL A 515 32.39 14.89 -1.38
N VAL A 516 33.27 14.72 -2.34
CA VAL A 516 33.94 15.81 -3.06
C VAL A 516 33.09 16.41 -4.19
N ALA A 517 31.82 15.99 -4.35
CA ALA A 517 30.89 16.47 -5.37
C ALA A 517 29.40 16.43 -4.91
N GLU A 518 28.50 17.04 -5.68
CA GLU A 518 27.08 17.21 -5.35
C GLU A 518 26.35 15.85 -5.21
N SER A 519 25.75 15.60 -4.04
CA SER A 519 24.98 14.37 -3.77
C SER A 519 23.59 14.68 -3.22
N ALA A 520 22.67 13.74 -3.39
CA ALA A 520 21.30 13.89 -2.92
C ALA A 520 20.75 12.59 -2.31
N ALA A 521 19.91 12.74 -1.30
CA ALA A 521 19.08 11.67 -0.79
C ALA A 521 17.65 12.17 -0.55
N ALA A 522 16.65 11.37 -0.96
CA ALA A 522 15.26 11.69 -0.68
C ALA A 522 14.34 10.48 -0.59
N GLY A 523 13.19 10.64 0.06
CA GLY A 523 12.22 9.56 0.23
C GLY A 523 11.53 9.13 -1.07
N ILE A 524 11.32 10.03 -2.04
CA ILE A 524 10.75 9.65 -3.34
C ILE A 524 11.82 9.65 -4.43
N ILE A 525 12.39 10.81 -4.75
CA ILE A 525 13.39 10.96 -5.81
C ILE A 525 14.59 11.80 -5.39
N ALA A 526 15.80 11.25 -5.52
CA ALA A 526 17.00 11.98 -5.11
C ALA A 526 17.37 13.10 -6.10
N TYR A 527 17.29 12.82 -7.40
CA TYR A 527 17.57 13.78 -8.48
C TYR A 527 16.46 13.77 -9.52
N ALA A 528 15.71 14.86 -9.61
CA ALA A 528 14.68 15.09 -10.61
C ALA A 528 15.16 16.20 -11.57
N LYS A 529 15.75 15.80 -12.70
CA LYS A 529 16.39 16.74 -13.64
C LYS A 529 15.78 16.63 -15.04
N GLY A 530 15.07 17.67 -15.43
CA GLY A 530 14.45 17.80 -16.75
C GLY A 530 15.22 18.78 -17.64
N ALA A 531 14.54 19.28 -18.65
CA ALA A 531 14.97 20.40 -19.48
C ALA A 531 13.79 21.34 -19.73
N SER A 532 14.04 22.57 -20.17
CA SER A 532 12.98 23.52 -20.49
C SER A 532 12.00 23.02 -21.56
N SER A 533 12.43 22.12 -22.46
CA SER A 533 11.59 21.44 -23.46
C SER A 533 10.92 20.16 -22.95
N THR A 534 11.36 19.62 -21.81
CA THR A 534 10.90 18.35 -21.24
C THR A 534 10.75 18.48 -19.72
N PHE A 535 9.76 19.28 -19.32
CA PHE A 535 9.40 19.46 -17.91
C PHE A 535 8.86 18.16 -17.32
N GLY A 536 9.38 17.75 -16.17
CA GLY A 536 8.90 16.58 -15.43
C GLY A 536 7.95 16.94 -14.30
N SER A 537 7.43 15.94 -13.60
CA SER A 537 6.57 16.16 -12.43
C SER A 537 6.72 15.08 -11.36
N VAL A 538 6.59 15.49 -10.10
CA VAL A 538 6.42 14.63 -8.92
C VAL A 538 5.10 15.01 -8.27
N SER A 539 4.11 14.12 -8.21
CA SER A 539 2.76 14.48 -7.78
C SER A 539 2.08 13.44 -6.89
N GLY A 540 1.34 13.86 -5.88
CA GLY A 540 0.57 12.94 -5.01
C GLY A 540 1.43 11.89 -4.29
N CYS A 541 2.73 12.12 -4.16
CA CYS A 541 3.66 11.15 -3.58
C CYS A 541 3.81 11.36 -2.08
N ARG A 542 4.08 10.28 -1.35
CA ARG A 542 4.15 10.32 0.12
C ARG A 542 5.39 9.61 0.66
N ASN A 543 6.13 10.28 1.54
CA ASN A 543 7.23 9.67 2.29
C ASN A 543 6.87 9.54 3.78
N GLU A 544 6.92 8.32 4.31
CA GLU A 544 6.82 7.97 5.73
C GLU A 544 8.19 7.60 6.33
N GLY A 545 9.12 7.10 5.51
CA GLY A 545 10.42 6.63 5.97
C GLY A 545 11.36 7.78 6.36
N SER A 546 12.22 7.55 7.35
CA SER A 546 13.28 8.51 7.72
C SER A 546 14.29 8.69 6.57
N VAL A 547 14.65 9.93 6.25
CA VAL A 547 15.68 10.28 5.27
C VAL A 547 16.85 10.93 6.01
N THR A 548 17.97 10.21 6.09
CA THR A 548 19.13 10.63 6.89
C THR A 548 20.41 10.72 6.05
N ALA A 549 21.28 11.66 6.40
CA ALA A 549 22.61 11.73 5.82
C ALA A 549 23.68 12.12 6.84
N SER A 550 24.84 11.52 6.72
CA SER A 550 26.04 11.88 7.47
C SER A 550 27.26 11.71 6.57
N SER A 551 27.75 12.81 6.00
CA SER A 551 28.95 12.79 5.16
C SER A 551 29.80 14.04 5.36
N GLY A 552 31.09 13.93 5.01
CA GLY A 552 32.06 15.01 5.13
C GLY A 552 32.06 16.01 3.95
N GLY A 553 31.19 15.80 2.96
CA GLY A 553 31.27 16.46 1.65
C GLY A 553 30.90 17.94 1.54
N GLN A 554 31.16 18.51 0.36
CA GLN A 554 31.00 19.94 0.06
C GLN A 554 29.54 20.38 -0.17
N ASN A 555 28.72 19.60 -0.88
CA ASN A 555 27.35 19.98 -1.22
C ASN A 555 26.41 18.78 -1.13
N PHE A 556 25.38 18.86 -0.29
CA PHE A 556 24.39 17.80 -0.13
C PHE A 556 22.95 18.33 -0.15
N ARG A 557 22.04 17.51 -0.67
CA ARG A 557 20.62 17.82 -0.88
C ARG A 557 19.80 16.73 -0.22
N LEU A 558 19.12 17.06 0.87
CA LEU A 558 18.40 16.09 1.68
C LEU A 558 16.92 16.49 1.77
N ALA A 559 16.01 15.58 1.42
CA ALA A 559 14.59 15.88 1.57
C ALA A 559 13.67 14.67 1.73
N GLY A 560 12.45 14.90 2.20
CA GLY A 560 11.44 13.85 2.31
C GLY A 560 10.91 13.38 0.95
N VAL A 561 10.75 14.26 -0.03
CA VAL A 561 10.18 13.91 -1.35
C VAL A 561 11.22 14.00 -2.45
N SER A 562 11.72 15.20 -2.75
CA SER A 562 12.63 15.43 -3.88
C SER A 562 13.92 16.10 -3.43
N GLY A 563 15.07 15.51 -3.75
CA GLY A 563 16.38 16.11 -3.45
C GLY A 563 16.64 17.33 -4.35
N LEU A 564 17.49 17.16 -5.37
CA LEU A 564 17.69 18.21 -6.37
C LEU A 564 16.56 18.15 -7.40
N THR A 565 15.89 19.28 -7.60
CA THR A 565 14.75 19.43 -8.51
C THR A 565 15.05 20.51 -9.54
N GLN A 566 15.01 20.19 -10.83
CA GLN A 566 15.31 21.13 -11.91
C GLN A 566 14.39 20.90 -13.11
N TYR A 567 13.64 21.93 -13.54
CA TYR A 567 12.61 21.81 -14.58
C TYR A 567 11.55 20.74 -14.23
N TYR A 568 11.12 20.72 -12.97
CA TYR A 568 10.09 19.82 -12.44
C TYR A 568 9.07 20.59 -11.63
N ASP A 569 7.82 20.15 -11.71
CA ASP A 569 6.79 20.55 -10.76
C ASP A 569 6.66 19.48 -9.67
N VAL A 570 6.60 19.91 -8.40
CA VAL A 570 6.36 19.06 -7.24
C VAL A 570 5.03 19.47 -6.64
N THR A 571 4.00 18.65 -6.79
CA THR A 571 2.63 19.01 -6.40
C THR A 571 1.99 18.00 -5.47
N ASP A 572 1.24 18.47 -4.47
CA ASP A 572 0.39 17.65 -3.62
C ASP A 572 1.14 16.47 -2.97
N CYS A 573 2.42 16.67 -2.66
CA CYS A 573 3.29 15.64 -2.06
C CYS A 573 3.43 15.86 -0.56
N THR A 574 3.50 14.76 0.19
CA THR A 574 3.59 14.80 1.66
C THR A 574 4.86 14.11 2.16
N ASN A 575 5.56 14.75 3.09
CA ASN A 575 6.59 14.09 3.90
C ASN A 575 6.14 14.01 5.35
N ALA A 576 6.05 12.81 5.92
CA ALA A 576 5.87 12.59 7.36
C ALA A 576 7.10 11.98 8.04
N GLY A 577 8.03 11.42 7.26
CA GLY A 577 9.29 10.90 7.78
C GLY A 577 10.24 11.99 8.27
N GLU A 578 11.12 11.66 9.22
CA GLU A 578 12.21 12.55 9.63
C GLU A 578 13.15 12.86 8.45
N VAL A 579 13.59 14.11 8.34
CA VAL A 579 14.67 14.53 7.44
C VAL A 579 15.82 15.05 8.29
N ARG A 580 16.94 14.32 8.37
CA ARG A 580 18.03 14.67 9.28
C ARG A 580 19.42 14.58 8.65
N PHE A 581 20.16 15.67 8.73
CA PHE A 581 21.59 15.69 8.44
C PHE A 581 22.41 15.67 9.73
N SER A 582 23.39 14.77 9.85
CA SER A 582 24.23 14.62 11.03
C SER A 582 25.73 14.71 10.70
N GLY A 583 26.50 15.45 11.51
CA GLY A 583 27.97 15.40 11.46
C GLY A 583 28.65 16.54 12.22
N THR A 584 29.86 16.31 12.72
CA THR A 584 30.55 17.25 13.65
C THR A 584 31.80 17.92 13.07
N THR A 585 32.31 17.47 11.92
CA THR A 585 33.45 18.10 11.25
C THR A 585 33.02 19.35 10.48
N THR A 586 33.93 20.24 10.07
CA THR A 586 33.59 21.38 9.20
C THR A 586 33.64 20.93 7.73
N GLY A 587 32.62 21.26 6.93
CA GLY A 587 32.58 20.99 5.49
C GLY A 587 32.71 22.27 4.68
N GLY A 588 33.21 22.19 3.44
CA GLY A 588 33.10 23.31 2.47
C GLY A 588 31.70 23.35 1.82
N GLY A 589 31.37 24.38 1.02
CA GLY A 589 30.07 24.48 0.31
C GLY A 589 28.83 24.63 1.21
N TYR A 590 27.66 24.15 0.77
CA TYR A 590 26.39 24.28 1.51
C TYR A 590 25.48 23.05 1.45
N LEU A 591 24.69 22.89 2.51
CA LEU A 591 23.62 21.92 2.62
C LEU A 591 22.28 22.56 2.28
N ALA A 592 21.48 21.86 1.51
CA ALA A 592 20.09 22.21 1.28
C ALA A 592 19.22 21.09 1.85
N ILE A 593 18.39 21.40 2.82
CA ILE A 593 17.61 20.44 3.59
C ILE A 593 16.16 20.91 3.62
N GLY A 594 15.26 20.14 3.02
CA GLY A 594 13.84 20.48 2.99
C GLY A 594 12.99 19.31 3.46
N GLY A 595 11.90 19.57 4.18
CA GLY A 595 10.97 18.48 4.51
C GLY A 595 10.35 17.86 3.25
N VAL A 596 10.09 18.64 2.20
CA VAL A 596 9.56 18.14 0.91
C VAL A 596 10.62 18.18 -0.17
N VAL A 597 11.18 19.35 -0.47
CA VAL A 597 12.13 19.56 -1.58
C VAL A 597 13.45 20.11 -1.04
N ALA A 598 14.61 19.53 -1.35
CA ALA A 598 15.85 20.06 -0.81
C ALA A 598 16.23 21.38 -1.52
N HIS A 599 16.23 21.34 -2.86
CA HIS A 599 16.73 22.42 -3.69
C HIS A 599 16.03 22.44 -5.06
N THR A 600 15.58 23.61 -5.50
CA THR A 600 15.04 23.79 -6.87
C THR A 600 16.04 24.48 -7.80
N TYR A 601 15.84 24.41 -9.12
CA TYR A 601 16.58 25.16 -10.13
C TYR A 601 15.71 25.45 -11.35
N ASN A 602 15.92 26.60 -11.98
CA ASN A 602 15.42 26.93 -13.33
C ASN A 602 13.90 26.73 -13.53
N GLY A 603 13.09 27.45 -12.76
CA GLY A 603 11.65 27.63 -13.03
C GLY A 603 10.72 26.56 -12.48
N CYS A 604 11.10 25.83 -11.43
CA CYS A 604 10.25 24.79 -10.83
C CYS A 604 9.03 25.39 -10.11
N THR A 605 7.95 24.61 -10.00
CA THR A 605 6.81 24.94 -9.12
C THR A 605 6.69 23.93 -7.99
N ILE A 606 6.60 24.40 -6.75
CA ILE A 606 6.21 23.59 -5.58
C ILE A 606 4.79 24.03 -5.18
N LYS A 607 3.81 23.13 -5.18
CA LYS A 607 2.41 23.50 -4.93
C LYS A 607 1.66 22.48 -4.09
N GLY A 608 0.92 22.92 -3.08
CA GLY A 608 0.04 22.01 -2.32
C GLY A 608 0.78 20.95 -1.51
N CYS A 609 2.09 21.10 -1.32
CA CYS A 609 2.90 20.11 -0.62
C CYS A 609 2.85 20.31 0.89
N ARG A 610 2.98 19.21 1.65
CA ARG A 610 2.95 19.22 3.11
C ARG A 610 4.17 18.53 3.73
N ASN A 611 4.75 19.16 4.75
CA ASN A 611 5.70 18.50 5.64
C ASN A 611 5.09 18.33 7.03
N GLU A 612 5.09 17.10 7.54
CA GLU A 612 4.63 16.70 8.87
C GLU A 612 5.80 16.22 9.74
N GLY A 613 6.87 15.72 9.11
CA GLY A 613 8.04 15.17 9.78
C GLY A 613 9.03 16.24 10.27
N PRO A 614 9.85 15.93 11.30
CA PRO A 614 10.88 16.83 11.77
C PRO A 614 11.99 16.99 10.73
N VAL A 615 12.49 18.22 10.55
CA VAL A 615 13.62 18.56 9.68
C VAL A 615 14.76 19.10 10.53
N SER A 616 15.92 18.44 10.54
CA SER A 616 17.02 18.86 11.42
C SER A 616 18.42 18.75 10.81
N SER A 617 19.32 19.60 11.30
CA SER A 617 20.75 19.49 11.06
C SER A 617 21.55 19.93 12.29
N ASN A 618 22.62 19.20 12.59
CA ASN A 618 23.65 19.62 13.55
C ASN A 618 25.03 19.83 12.90
N ARG A 619 25.05 19.91 11.56
CA ARG A 619 26.28 19.93 10.77
C ARG A 619 26.88 21.32 10.72
N LEU A 620 28.17 21.42 11.09
CA LEU A 620 28.94 22.66 11.03
C LEU A 620 29.34 23.01 9.58
N GLN A 621 28.42 23.62 8.84
CA GLN A 621 28.54 24.01 7.42
C GLN A 621 27.45 25.04 7.14
N VAL A 622 27.47 25.72 5.98
CA VAL A 622 26.33 26.56 5.55
C VAL A 622 25.08 25.69 5.43
N ASN A 623 24.10 25.85 6.32
CA ASN A 623 22.81 25.16 6.25
C ASN A 623 21.73 26.07 5.67
N ARG A 624 21.09 25.60 4.61
CA ARG A 624 19.84 26.14 4.05
C ARG A 624 18.74 25.15 4.37
N ILE A 625 18.00 25.39 5.44
CA ILE A 625 17.02 24.42 5.97
C ILE A 625 15.61 25.01 6.00
N GLY A 626 14.64 24.27 5.48
CA GLY A 626 13.25 24.67 5.61
C GLY A 626 12.28 23.51 5.78
N GLY A 627 11.12 23.78 6.36
CA GLY A 627 10.09 22.77 6.56
C GLY A 627 9.54 22.24 5.24
N VAL A 628 9.43 23.07 4.20
CA VAL A 628 9.07 22.61 2.84
C VAL A 628 10.29 22.53 1.95
N THR A 629 11.03 23.64 1.80
CA THR A 629 12.23 23.70 0.95
C THR A 629 13.49 24.19 1.67
N GLY A 630 14.63 23.56 1.38
CA GLY A 630 15.92 24.09 1.83
C GLY A 630 16.29 25.36 1.09
N ASN A 631 16.28 25.31 -0.24
CA ASN A 631 16.56 26.46 -1.10
C ASN A 631 15.61 26.53 -2.31
N LEU A 632 14.88 27.64 -2.42
CA LEU A 632 14.05 27.97 -3.57
C LEU A 632 14.85 28.79 -4.58
N ASN A 633 15.46 28.14 -5.57
CA ASN A 633 16.23 28.84 -6.59
C ASN A 633 15.41 29.09 -7.86
N SER A 634 15.22 30.36 -8.25
CA SER A 634 14.59 30.73 -9.53
C SER A 634 13.26 30.01 -9.76
N SER A 635 12.43 29.90 -8.72
CA SER A 635 11.27 28.98 -8.67
C SER A 635 10.12 29.57 -7.87
N ILE A 636 8.95 28.95 -7.99
CA ILE A 636 7.71 29.40 -7.37
C ILE A 636 7.24 28.37 -6.35
N MET A 637 6.74 28.83 -5.21
CA MET A 637 6.11 28.02 -4.19
C MET A 637 4.72 28.57 -3.83
N ARG A 638 3.69 27.71 -3.87
CA ARG A 638 2.31 28.11 -3.56
C ARG A 638 1.59 27.13 -2.65
N ASN A 639 0.79 27.62 -1.72
CA ASN A 639 -0.15 26.82 -0.93
C ASN A 639 0.49 25.59 -0.26
N CYS A 640 1.74 25.71 0.18
CA CYS A 640 2.45 24.64 0.86
C CYS A 640 2.36 24.80 2.37
N THR A 641 2.41 23.69 3.09
CA THR A 641 2.22 23.68 4.54
C THR A 641 3.36 22.99 5.24
N ASN A 642 3.85 23.57 6.33
CA ASN A 642 4.75 22.90 7.26
C ASN A 642 4.08 22.75 8.62
N ALA A 643 4.07 21.52 9.14
CA ALA A 643 3.56 21.15 10.46
C ALA A 643 4.63 20.47 11.33
N GLY A 644 5.76 20.06 10.74
CA GLY A 644 6.87 19.44 11.45
C GLY A 644 7.93 20.46 11.90
N PRO A 645 8.60 20.24 13.04
CA PRO A 645 9.57 21.19 13.57
C PRO A 645 10.84 21.26 12.69
N VAL A 646 11.40 22.46 12.57
CA VAL A 646 12.66 22.75 11.86
C VAL A 646 13.72 23.13 12.88
N THR A 647 14.80 22.34 12.97
CA THR A 647 15.84 22.51 13.99
C THR A 647 17.24 22.62 13.39
N LEU A 648 17.93 23.71 13.70
CA LEU A 648 19.39 23.82 13.59
C LEU A 648 20.00 23.78 14.98
N ASP A 649 20.91 22.84 15.20
CA ASP A 649 21.65 22.71 16.46
C ASP A 649 23.14 22.55 16.18
N ILE A 650 23.82 23.68 15.95
CA ILE A 650 25.21 23.73 15.54
C ILE A 650 26.05 24.16 16.75
N SER A 651 26.65 23.18 17.42
CA SER A 651 27.45 23.38 18.64
C SER A 651 28.91 23.76 18.37
N GLY A 652 29.47 23.37 17.21
CA GLY A 652 30.84 23.69 16.81
C GLY A 652 31.03 25.13 16.33
N THR A 653 32.25 25.67 16.43
CA THR A 653 32.56 27.05 16.03
C THR A 653 32.97 27.14 14.56
N ALA A 654 32.18 27.82 13.72
CA ALA A 654 32.54 28.13 12.32
C ALA A 654 32.74 29.63 12.08
N LEU A 655 33.68 29.96 11.19
CA LEU A 655 33.93 31.31 10.69
C LEU A 655 33.30 31.43 9.29
N GLY A 656 32.55 32.48 8.98
CA GLY A 656 32.16 32.76 7.58
C GLY A 656 30.80 32.23 7.12
N ASN A 657 30.11 31.37 7.88
CA ASN A 657 28.91 30.66 7.38
C ASN A 657 27.63 31.50 7.42
N TRP A 658 26.71 31.19 6.50
CA TRP A 658 25.37 31.76 6.46
C TRP A 658 24.36 30.67 6.78
N GLU A 659 23.71 30.78 7.93
CA GLU A 659 22.74 29.79 8.39
C GLU A 659 21.34 30.36 8.21
N GLY A 660 20.50 29.71 7.41
CA GLY A 660 19.12 30.15 7.15
C GLY A 660 18.14 29.03 7.44
N ALA A 661 17.28 29.27 8.42
CA ALA A 661 16.19 28.39 8.81
C ALA A 661 14.83 29.02 8.51
N GLY A 662 13.94 28.30 7.86
CA GLY A 662 12.57 28.75 7.61
C GLY A 662 11.53 27.70 7.94
N GLY A 663 10.38 28.10 8.47
CA GLY A 663 9.24 27.18 8.61
C GLY A 663 8.79 26.64 7.25
N ILE A 664 8.89 27.45 6.19
CA ILE A 664 8.60 27.03 4.81
C ILE A 664 9.89 26.86 4.00
N ALA A 665 10.71 27.90 3.90
CA ALA A 665 11.89 27.95 3.04
C ALA A 665 13.13 28.43 3.80
N GLY A 666 14.25 27.72 3.71
CA GLY A 666 15.52 28.20 4.29
C GLY A 666 16.06 29.42 3.56
N PHE A 667 16.22 29.30 2.24
CA PHE A 667 16.73 30.33 1.35
C PHE A 667 15.87 30.52 0.11
N ALA A 668 15.94 31.71 -0.48
CA ALA A 668 15.42 32.02 -1.79
C ALA A 668 16.42 32.87 -2.59
N GLU A 669 16.88 32.38 -3.75
CA GLU A 669 17.92 33.03 -4.58
C GLU A 669 17.73 32.75 -6.09
N GLY A 670 18.44 33.44 -6.98
CA GLY A 670 18.40 33.19 -8.42
C GLY A 670 18.36 34.45 -9.29
N GLN A 671 19.10 34.44 -10.41
CA GLN A 671 19.14 35.56 -11.35
C GLN A 671 18.22 35.28 -12.57
N ALA A 672 17.44 36.29 -12.97
CA ALA A 672 16.63 36.36 -14.20
C ALA A 672 15.26 35.62 -14.24
N SER A 673 14.65 35.27 -13.10
CA SER A 673 13.27 34.73 -13.07
C SER A 673 12.47 35.17 -11.83
N VAL A 674 11.15 35.00 -11.87
CA VAL A 674 10.24 35.34 -10.75
C VAL A 674 10.41 34.31 -9.64
N ILE A 675 10.85 34.76 -8.47
CA ILE A 675 10.82 33.99 -7.22
C ILE A 675 9.57 34.43 -6.44
N GLU A 676 8.73 33.46 -6.06
CA GLU A 676 7.47 33.71 -5.36
C GLU A 676 7.26 32.66 -4.26
N ILE A 677 6.85 33.12 -3.09
CA ILE A 677 6.27 32.28 -2.03
C ILE A 677 4.90 32.87 -1.68
N SER A 678 3.82 32.14 -1.97
CA SER A 678 2.46 32.62 -1.73
C SER A 678 1.52 31.60 -1.12
N GLY A 679 0.60 32.07 -0.27
CA GLY A 679 -0.44 31.23 0.35
C GLY A 679 0.08 30.08 1.22
N CYS A 680 1.35 30.11 1.63
CA CYS A 680 1.95 29.03 2.41
C CYS A 680 1.68 29.22 3.91
N VAL A 681 1.58 28.11 4.64
CA VAL A 681 1.22 28.09 6.06
C VAL A 681 2.26 27.31 6.88
N ASN A 682 2.86 27.96 7.87
CA ASN A 682 3.63 27.27 8.90
C ASN A 682 2.71 27.09 10.12
N GLU A 683 2.22 25.88 10.35
CA GLU A 683 1.31 25.53 11.44
C GLU A 683 2.01 25.57 12.81
N ALA A 684 1.26 25.54 13.91
CA ALA A 684 1.82 25.64 15.26
C ALA A 684 2.90 24.58 15.58
N GLY A 685 2.78 23.36 15.04
CA GLY A 685 3.79 22.31 15.17
C GLY A 685 5.08 22.57 14.38
N GLY A 686 5.04 23.48 13.40
CA GLY A 686 6.14 23.87 12.52
C GLY A 686 7.18 24.77 13.16
N THR A 687 7.50 24.57 14.44
CA THR A 687 8.40 25.45 15.21
C THR A 687 9.76 25.54 14.54
N VAL A 688 10.34 26.74 14.48
CA VAL A 688 11.68 26.96 13.92
C VAL A 688 12.62 27.29 15.07
N THR A 689 13.59 26.41 15.32
CA THR A 689 14.59 26.59 16.38
C THR A 689 16.00 26.56 15.78
N ALA A 690 16.78 27.62 16.01
CA ALA A 690 18.16 27.70 15.55
C ALA A 690 19.11 28.05 16.69
N VAL A 691 19.89 27.07 17.15
CA VAL A 691 21.04 27.28 18.04
C VAL A 691 22.30 27.15 17.19
N VAL A 692 23.05 28.24 17.09
CA VAL A 692 24.20 28.34 16.19
C VAL A 692 25.40 28.94 16.92
N ASN A 693 26.61 28.51 16.55
CA ASN A 693 27.85 29.01 17.13
C ASN A 693 28.78 29.55 16.03
N THR A 694 28.45 30.72 15.49
CA THR A 694 29.17 31.31 14.34
C THR A 694 29.72 32.71 14.63
N ASN A 695 30.96 33.00 14.22
CA ASN A 695 31.61 34.30 14.46
C ASN A 695 31.32 35.33 13.35
N GLY A 696 30.88 36.54 13.73
CA GLY A 696 30.54 37.64 12.83
C GLY A 696 31.60 38.75 12.71
N ARG A 697 32.89 38.43 12.59
CA ARG A 697 33.95 39.46 12.46
C ARG A 697 33.96 40.20 11.11
N SER A 698 33.12 39.82 10.15
CA SER A 698 32.92 40.56 8.89
C SER A 698 31.42 40.64 8.56
N ASP A 699 31.07 41.61 7.73
CA ASP A 699 29.79 41.82 7.04
C ASP A 699 29.23 40.57 6.30
N TYR A 700 30.00 39.48 6.27
CA TYR A 700 29.79 38.21 5.57
C TYR A 700 29.43 36.99 6.46
N SER A 701 29.07 37.09 7.74
CA SER A 701 28.60 35.90 8.51
C SER A 701 27.34 36.21 9.29
N ARG A 702 26.23 35.55 8.96
CA ARG A 702 24.89 35.88 9.51
C ARG A 702 24.05 34.62 9.71
N CYS A 703 23.27 34.60 10.78
CA CYS A 703 22.30 33.55 11.06
C CYS A 703 20.90 34.16 11.11
N ALA A 704 19.96 33.57 10.37
CA ALA A 704 18.59 34.04 10.31
C ALA A 704 17.58 32.90 10.41
N ALA A 705 16.51 33.14 11.15
CA ALA A 705 15.36 32.25 11.26
C ALA A 705 14.07 33.01 10.94
N GLY A 706 13.25 32.45 10.06
CA GLY A 706 11.94 33.01 9.69
C GLY A 706 10.82 31.98 9.87
N GLY A 707 9.64 32.42 10.29
CA GLY A 707 8.46 31.52 10.33
C GLY A 707 8.04 31.05 8.95
N ILE A 708 8.32 31.83 7.89
CA ILE A 708 8.14 31.44 6.50
C ILE A 708 9.50 31.26 5.82
N LEU A 709 10.29 32.32 5.72
CA LEU A 709 11.54 32.34 4.95
C LEU A 709 12.72 32.75 5.83
N GLY A 710 13.78 31.95 5.85
CA GLY A 710 15.01 32.30 6.56
C GLY A 710 15.71 33.52 5.94
N MET A 711 16.18 33.38 4.70
CA MET A 711 16.94 34.42 4.00
C MET A 711 16.55 34.56 2.51
N PRO A 712 15.88 35.65 2.11
CA PRO A 712 15.87 36.09 0.72
C PRO A 712 17.22 36.70 0.31
N TYR A 713 17.71 36.32 -0.87
CA TYR A 713 19.00 36.79 -1.41
C TYR A 713 18.87 37.64 -2.68
N ASP A 714 17.90 37.31 -3.54
CA ASP A 714 17.60 37.99 -4.80
C ASP A 714 16.16 38.56 -4.81
N THR A 715 15.78 39.27 -5.87
CA THR A 715 14.44 39.84 -6.04
C THR A 715 13.36 38.78 -5.93
N MET A 716 12.37 38.99 -5.06
CA MET A 716 11.28 38.04 -4.86
C MET A 716 9.99 38.67 -4.34
N SER A 717 8.91 37.88 -4.37
CA SER A 717 7.63 38.22 -3.76
C SER A 717 7.23 37.22 -2.66
N LEU A 718 6.78 37.74 -1.52
CA LEU A 718 6.17 36.98 -0.42
C LEU A 718 4.76 37.49 -0.19
N THR A 719 3.73 36.71 -0.53
CA THR A 719 2.34 37.20 -0.51
C THR A 719 1.38 36.26 0.20
N GLY A 720 0.61 36.77 1.17
CA GLY A 720 -0.51 36.02 1.76
C GLY A 720 -0.10 34.76 2.53
N ASN A 721 1.11 34.73 3.11
CA ASN A 721 1.59 33.60 3.90
C ASN A 721 1.24 33.76 5.38
N VAL A 722 1.10 32.66 6.10
CA VAL A 722 0.71 32.66 7.52
C VAL A 722 1.67 31.84 8.37
N ASN A 723 2.19 32.42 9.45
CA ASN A 723 2.95 31.70 10.46
C ASN A 723 2.18 31.61 11.78
N HIS A 724 1.91 30.40 12.24
CA HIS A 724 1.37 30.09 13.57
C HIS A 724 2.45 29.61 14.55
N ALA A 725 3.62 29.18 14.06
CA ALA A 725 4.63 28.52 14.87
C ALA A 725 5.56 29.51 15.59
N GLU A 726 6.11 29.08 16.72
CA GLU A 726 7.21 29.78 17.36
C GLU A 726 8.46 29.78 16.48
N VAL A 727 9.13 30.93 16.42
CA VAL A 727 10.42 31.12 15.77
C VAL A 727 11.43 31.59 16.81
N SER A 728 12.46 30.79 17.07
CA SER A 728 13.51 31.09 18.03
C SER A 728 14.91 30.92 17.44
N LEU A 729 15.81 31.84 17.82
CA LEU A 729 17.22 31.73 17.44
C LEU A 729 18.14 32.21 18.57
N GLN A 730 19.23 31.49 18.75
CA GLN A 730 20.32 31.82 19.64
C GLN A 730 21.66 31.69 18.91
N ASN A 731 22.43 32.77 18.82
CA ASN A 731 23.84 32.67 18.46
C ASN A 731 24.68 32.64 19.74
N VAL A 732 25.26 31.47 20.06
CA VAL A 732 26.02 31.24 21.30
C VAL A 732 27.48 31.67 21.21
N HIS A 733 27.94 32.13 20.04
CA HIS A 733 29.35 32.49 19.83
C HIS A 733 29.79 33.69 20.69
N ALA A 734 30.92 33.54 21.38
CA ALA A 734 31.37 34.46 22.44
C ALA A 734 31.70 35.90 21.99
N SER A 735 31.96 36.12 20.69
CA SER A 735 32.34 37.43 20.12
C SER A 735 31.48 37.87 18.94
N ALA A 736 30.32 37.23 18.70
CA ALA A 736 29.50 37.48 17.52
C ALA A 736 28.21 38.24 17.87
N PRO A 737 27.91 39.35 17.17
CA PRO A 737 26.75 40.19 17.48
C PRO A 737 25.58 40.03 16.49
N TYR A 738 25.45 38.95 15.70
CA TYR A 738 24.42 38.91 14.65
C TYR A 738 23.57 37.63 14.67
N ALA A 739 22.31 37.82 15.05
CA ALA A 739 21.24 36.84 15.13
C ALA A 739 19.92 37.53 14.76
N TYR A 740 19.27 37.12 13.66
CA TYR A 740 18.06 37.78 13.15
C TYR A 740 16.88 36.80 13.12
N VAL A 741 15.76 37.17 13.75
CA VAL A 741 14.59 36.29 13.91
C VAL A 741 13.35 37.03 13.50
N GLY A 742 12.61 36.50 12.53
CA GLY A 742 11.38 37.09 12.04
C GLY A 742 10.21 36.14 12.10
N GLY A 743 9.01 36.64 12.41
CA GLY A 743 7.78 35.84 12.30
C GLY A 743 7.48 35.42 10.86
N ILE A 744 7.89 36.22 9.86
CA ILE A 744 7.77 35.87 8.43
C ILE A 744 9.15 35.67 7.80
N ILE A 745 10.01 36.70 7.80
CA ILE A 745 11.35 36.69 7.19
C ILE A 745 12.43 36.87 8.25
N GLY A 746 13.41 35.97 8.31
CA GLY A 746 14.55 36.10 9.21
C GLY A 746 15.42 37.31 8.87
N GLN A 747 16.04 37.31 7.68
CA GLN A 747 16.88 38.42 7.24
C GLN A 747 16.74 38.69 5.75
N ASP A 748 16.31 39.90 5.41
CA ASP A 748 16.44 40.45 4.07
C ASP A 748 17.79 41.14 3.88
N LYS A 749 18.65 40.62 2.98
CA LYS A 749 20.04 41.09 2.83
C LYS A 749 20.21 42.17 1.74
N GLY A 750 19.45 42.13 0.66
CA GLY A 750 19.56 43.17 -0.38
C GLY A 750 20.77 43.17 -1.26
N ALA A 751 21.47 42.06 -1.34
CA ALA A 751 22.72 42.01 -2.10
C ALA A 751 22.51 42.14 -3.62
N ARG A 752 21.34 41.75 -4.15
CA ARG A 752 21.12 41.60 -5.61
C ARG A 752 19.71 41.92 -6.11
N GLY A 753 18.82 42.44 -5.27
CA GLY A 753 17.43 42.63 -5.67
C GLY A 753 16.53 43.17 -4.57
N TYR A 754 15.24 43.28 -4.89
CA TYR A 754 14.23 43.89 -4.05
C TYR A 754 13.14 42.90 -3.63
N CYS A 755 12.76 42.91 -2.35
CA CYS A 755 11.69 42.05 -1.82
C CYS A 755 10.37 42.82 -1.74
N THR A 756 9.30 42.25 -2.34
CA THR A 756 7.91 42.68 -2.14
C THR A 756 7.23 41.75 -1.15
N VAL A 757 6.77 42.27 -0.03
CA VAL A 757 6.21 41.48 1.08
C VAL A 757 4.82 42.00 1.40
N THR A 758 3.79 41.23 1.05
CA THR A 758 2.40 41.70 1.03
C THR A 758 1.46 40.76 1.77
N ASP A 759 0.57 41.29 2.60
CA ASP A 759 -0.54 40.56 3.23
C ASP A 759 -0.15 39.29 4.02
N ASN A 760 1.08 39.22 4.54
CA ASN A 760 1.52 38.09 5.37
C ASN A 760 1.11 38.29 6.83
N ILE A 761 0.82 37.20 7.54
CA ILE A 761 0.33 37.23 8.92
C ILE A 761 1.20 36.37 9.82
N ASN A 762 1.68 36.94 10.92
CA ASN A 762 2.33 36.19 12.00
C ASN A 762 1.44 36.13 13.24
N TYR A 763 1.06 34.93 13.66
CA TYR A 763 0.44 34.61 14.96
C TYR A 763 1.45 34.05 15.96
N GLY A 764 2.52 33.42 15.47
CA GLY A 764 3.48 32.71 16.30
C GLY A 764 4.40 33.62 17.13
N PRO A 765 4.83 33.18 18.33
CA PRO A 765 5.86 33.89 19.10
C PRO A 765 7.17 34.03 18.34
N VAL A 766 7.84 35.18 18.48
CA VAL A 766 9.19 35.41 17.92
C VAL A 766 10.16 35.72 19.05
N ARG A 767 11.22 34.92 19.15
CA ARG A 767 12.19 35.02 20.24
C ARG A 767 13.62 35.04 19.74
N SER A 768 14.30 36.15 20.00
CA SER A 768 15.76 36.20 19.92
C SER A 768 16.35 35.99 21.32
N VAL A 769 17.16 34.95 21.48
CA VAL A 769 17.84 34.65 22.75
C VAL A 769 19.23 35.29 22.71
N SER A 770 19.51 36.18 23.67
CA SER A 770 20.79 36.88 23.75
C SER A 770 21.96 35.93 24.01
N GLY A 771 23.01 36.05 23.20
CA GLY A 771 24.34 35.50 23.48
C GLY A 771 25.14 36.43 24.41
N ARG A 772 26.37 36.04 24.78
CA ARG A 772 27.24 36.80 25.71
C ARG A 772 27.67 38.20 25.21
N SER A 773 27.31 38.62 23.98
CA SER A 773 27.68 39.91 23.39
C SER A 773 26.63 40.53 22.44
N GLY A 774 25.56 41.09 23.01
CA GLY A 774 25.11 42.47 22.70
C GLY A 774 24.22 42.83 21.50
N TYR A 775 24.03 42.01 20.47
CA TYR A 775 23.19 42.42 19.31
C TYR A 775 22.41 41.24 18.74
N SER A 776 21.08 41.29 18.81
CA SER A 776 20.20 40.27 18.28
C SER A 776 18.81 40.88 18.00
N GLY A 777 18.34 40.75 16.77
CA GLY A 777 17.12 41.41 16.28
C GLY A 777 15.96 40.42 16.17
N ALA A 778 14.87 40.67 16.90
CA ALA A 778 13.61 39.95 16.79
C ALA A 778 12.53 40.86 16.19
N GLY A 779 11.85 40.43 15.14
CA GLY A 779 10.69 41.17 14.66
C GLY A 779 9.50 40.32 14.24
N GLY A 780 8.30 40.88 14.41
CA GLY A 780 7.05 40.17 14.14
C GLY A 780 6.89 39.80 12.66
N ILE A 781 7.42 40.60 11.74
CA ILE A 781 7.49 40.27 10.32
C ILE A 781 8.94 39.98 9.91
N PHE A 782 9.87 40.91 10.16
CA PHE A 782 11.26 40.81 9.75
C PHE A 782 12.21 40.75 10.95
N GLY A 783 13.20 39.86 10.96
CA GLY A 783 14.32 39.97 11.90
C GLY A 783 15.24 41.15 11.55
N ASN A 784 15.56 41.30 10.26
CA ASN A 784 16.33 42.42 9.72
C ASN A 784 15.86 42.81 8.31
N ILE A 785 15.69 44.11 8.07
CA ILE A 785 15.40 44.70 6.76
C ILE A 785 16.65 45.41 6.24
N ALA A 786 17.21 44.94 5.12
CA ALA A 786 18.32 45.65 4.46
C ALA A 786 17.97 46.21 3.07
N SER A 787 16.87 45.79 2.43
CA SER A 787 16.56 46.19 1.03
C SER A 787 15.12 46.09 0.54
N ALA A 788 14.19 45.62 1.35
CA ALA A 788 12.80 45.43 0.93
C ALA A 788 12.24 46.73 0.34
N THR A 789 11.57 46.65 -0.82
CA THR A 789 11.05 47.84 -1.52
C THR A 789 9.60 48.14 -1.22
N SER A 790 8.83 47.11 -0.88
CA SER A 790 7.38 47.24 -0.67
C SER A 790 6.92 46.27 0.41
N ILE A 791 6.32 46.81 1.48
CA ILE A 791 5.83 46.08 2.65
C ILE A 791 4.38 46.52 2.90
N ILE A 792 3.39 45.78 2.40
CA ILE A 792 2.00 46.24 2.38
C ILE A 792 1.09 45.23 3.09
N GLY A 793 0.20 45.68 3.98
CA GLY A 793 -0.88 44.84 4.54
C GLY A 793 -0.47 43.70 5.48
N ASN A 794 0.81 43.61 5.85
CA ASN A 794 1.32 42.57 6.74
C ASN A 794 0.85 42.78 8.20
N ARG A 795 0.59 41.71 8.95
CA ARG A 795 0.07 41.78 10.32
C ARG A 795 0.86 40.89 11.27
N ASN A 796 1.14 41.40 12.48
CA ASN A 796 1.73 40.61 13.55
C ASN A 796 0.82 40.63 14.79
N TYR A 797 0.36 39.46 15.17
CA TYR A 797 -0.40 39.19 16.39
C TYR A 797 0.43 38.48 17.46
N GLY A 798 1.51 37.79 17.06
CA GLY A 798 2.38 37.05 17.98
C GLY A 798 3.26 37.95 18.85
N PRO A 799 3.60 37.52 20.09
CA PRO A 799 4.51 38.26 20.94
C PRO A 799 5.94 38.23 20.38
N VAL A 800 6.66 39.34 20.52
CA VAL A 800 8.05 39.49 20.07
C VAL A 800 8.95 39.80 21.25
N SER A 801 10.04 39.06 21.42
CA SER A 801 10.98 39.22 22.54
C SER A 801 12.45 39.06 22.13
N GLY A 802 13.33 39.86 22.73
CA GLY A 802 14.77 39.82 22.47
C GLY A 802 15.49 41.09 22.91
N THR A 803 16.82 41.15 22.72
CA THR A 803 17.65 42.32 23.05
C THR A 803 17.22 43.55 22.25
N VAL A 804 16.94 43.36 20.96
CA VAL A 804 16.34 44.36 20.07
C VAL A 804 15.08 43.73 19.49
N ALA A 805 13.91 44.26 19.87
CA ALA A 805 12.61 43.71 19.48
C ALA A 805 11.71 44.79 18.86
N GLY A 806 11.06 44.47 17.75
CA GLY A 806 10.12 45.38 17.10
C GLY A 806 9.01 44.63 16.36
N ALA A 807 7.78 45.10 16.48
CA ALA A 807 6.64 44.34 15.99
C ALA A 807 6.58 44.20 14.45
N LEU A 808 7.16 45.14 13.69
CA LEU A 808 7.41 44.97 12.26
C LEU A 808 8.80 44.35 12.02
N ALA A 809 9.85 45.02 12.50
CA ALA A 809 11.23 44.62 12.28
C ALA A 809 12.05 44.72 13.56
N GLY A 810 12.95 43.75 13.78
CA GLY A 810 13.96 43.83 14.84
C GLY A 810 15.03 44.87 14.53
N ILE A 811 15.63 44.79 13.34
CA ILE A 811 16.65 45.73 12.85
C ILE A 811 16.22 46.28 11.49
N ASN A 812 16.45 47.57 11.27
CA ASN A 812 16.27 48.22 9.97
C ASN A 812 17.59 48.88 9.54
N ALA A 813 18.18 48.39 8.44
CA ALA A 813 19.41 48.88 7.85
C ALA A 813 19.19 49.59 6.49
N CYS A 814 17.95 49.71 6.01
CA CYS A 814 17.65 50.39 4.73
C CYS A 814 17.23 51.85 4.92
N SER A 815 17.41 52.69 3.87
CA SER A 815 16.87 54.05 3.83
C SER A 815 15.34 54.04 3.62
N PHE A 816 14.58 54.71 4.49
CA PHE A 816 13.11 54.70 4.47
C PHE A 816 12.47 55.21 3.16
N SER A 817 13.16 56.01 2.34
CA SER A 817 12.66 56.41 1.01
C SER A 817 12.52 55.26 0.01
N ALA A 818 13.14 54.10 0.28
CA ALA A 818 13.07 52.93 -0.58
C ALA A 818 11.94 51.96 -0.20
N VAL A 819 11.26 52.16 0.94
CA VAL A 819 10.26 51.22 1.49
C VAL A 819 8.88 51.86 1.50
N VAL A 820 7.94 51.34 0.71
CA VAL A 820 6.52 51.68 0.86
C VAL A 820 5.92 50.79 1.94
N CYS A 821 5.51 51.37 3.07
CA CYS A 821 4.87 50.66 4.17
C CYS A 821 3.44 51.18 4.39
N ASP A 822 2.44 50.32 4.18
CA ASP A 822 1.03 50.68 4.38
C ASP A 822 0.26 49.55 5.11
N ALA A 823 -0.66 49.93 6.00
CA ALA A 823 -1.58 49.03 6.72
C ALA A 823 -0.96 47.89 7.57
N VAL A 824 0.16 48.12 8.26
CA VAL A 824 0.72 47.14 9.22
C VAL A 824 0.07 47.26 10.60
N THR A 825 -0.57 46.18 11.08
CA THR A 825 -1.14 46.10 12.45
C THR A 825 -0.26 45.25 13.34
N VAL A 826 0.12 45.78 14.50
CA VAL A 826 1.13 45.21 15.39
C VAL A 826 0.75 45.38 16.86
N ASN A 827 0.85 44.30 17.65
CA ASN A 827 0.87 44.37 19.12
C ASN A 827 2.32 44.53 19.61
N GLY A 828 2.62 45.56 20.40
CA GLY A 828 3.94 45.79 21.03
C GLY A 828 4.62 47.12 20.67
N THR A 829 5.81 47.38 21.24
CA THR A 829 6.56 48.64 21.06
C THR A 829 6.86 48.91 19.58
N THR A 830 6.33 50.02 19.08
CA THR A 830 6.61 50.56 17.75
C THR A 830 8.08 50.87 17.60
N TYR A 831 8.70 50.27 16.56
CA TYR A 831 10.03 50.57 16.03
C TYR A 831 11.13 50.76 17.08
N ALA A 832 12.08 49.82 17.18
CA ALA A 832 13.33 50.10 17.88
C ALA A 832 13.98 51.33 17.19
N ASN A 833 13.93 52.45 17.91
CA ASN A 833 14.30 53.77 17.44
C ASN A 833 15.80 53.77 17.11
N ALA A 834 16.15 54.15 15.88
CA ALA A 834 17.51 54.31 15.39
C ALA A 834 18.24 55.53 16.02
N SER A 835 17.84 55.94 17.23
CA SER A 835 18.39 57.08 17.95
C SER A 835 19.56 56.73 18.87
N ASP A 836 19.81 55.45 19.17
CA ASP A 836 21.05 55.04 19.83
C ASP A 836 22.17 54.83 18.81
N LYS A 837 23.07 55.82 18.80
CA LYS A 837 24.09 56.17 17.81
C LYS A 837 25.22 55.15 17.57
N THR A 838 25.00 53.84 17.70
CA THR A 838 26.09 52.84 17.56
C THR A 838 25.77 51.66 16.63
N ALA A 839 25.02 51.90 15.55
CA ALA A 839 25.10 51.07 14.34
C ALA A 839 24.82 51.93 13.09
N TRP A 840 25.73 51.86 12.11
CA TRP A 840 25.85 52.68 10.89
C TRP A 840 24.56 53.33 10.35
N ALA A 841 24.51 54.66 10.39
CA ALA A 841 23.49 55.47 9.74
C ALA A 841 23.72 55.55 8.22
N CYS A 842 22.66 55.38 7.42
CA CYS A 842 22.60 55.97 6.08
C CYS A 842 21.90 57.34 6.18
N PRO A 843 22.53 58.44 5.72
CA PRO A 843 22.00 59.79 5.85
C PRO A 843 20.96 60.11 4.76
N SER A 844 19.93 60.87 5.15
CA SER A 844 18.92 61.57 4.33
C SER A 844 17.79 60.72 3.72
N SER A 845 16.53 60.97 4.13
CA SER A 845 15.33 61.19 3.26
C SER A 845 13.99 61.03 4.02
N THR A 846 12.93 61.59 3.41
CA THR A 846 11.72 62.20 4.00
C THR A 846 10.41 61.43 3.71
N GLY A 847 10.33 60.12 3.99
CA GLY A 847 9.11 59.33 3.78
C GLY A 847 8.15 59.30 4.99
N THR A 848 6.84 59.42 4.77
CA THR A 848 5.80 59.32 5.82
C THR A 848 5.36 57.87 6.00
N ILE A 849 5.47 57.30 7.20
CA ILE A 849 5.00 55.94 7.55
C ILE A 849 3.64 56.06 8.27
N THR A 850 2.61 55.36 7.79
CA THR A 850 1.33 55.25 8.51
C THR A 850 1.30 53.93 9.29
N VAL A 851 1.78 53.92 10.53
CA VAL A 851 1.63 52.77 11.44
C VAL A 851 0.30 52.90 12.18
N ARG A 852 -0.65 51.98 11.96
CA ARG A 852 -1.82 51.85 12.85
C ARG A 852 -1.46 50.93 14.00
N VAL A 853 -1.07 51.53 15.12
CA VAL A 853 -0.94 50.82 16.40
C VAL A 853 -2.34 50.71 16.99
N MET A 854 -2.85 49.49 17.10
CA MET A 854 -4.09 49.22 17.83
C MET A 854 -3.71 49.00 19.30
N PRO A 855 -4.37 49.63 20.28
CA PRO A 855 -4.12 49.34 21.68
C PRO A 855 -4.47 47.89 22.00
N HIS A 856 -3.68 47.27 22.88
CA HIS A 856 -3.91 45.93 23.41
C HIS A 856 -5.30 45.89 24.07
N SER A 857 -6.26 45.33 23.34
CA SER A 857 -7.42 44.69 23.96
C SER A 857 -7.04 43.23 24.19
N ASP A 858 -7.54 42.65 25.27
CA ASP A 858 -7.41 41.22 25.58
C ASP A 858 -7.64 40.37 24.33
N PRO A 859 -6.92 39.24 24.16
CA PRO A 859 -7.18 38.28 23.11
C PRO A 859 -8.40 37.42 23.48
N GLU A 860 -9.52 38.10 23.77
CA GLU A 860 -10.88 37.58 23.70
C GLU A 860 -11.69 38.55 22.83
N ALA A 861 -11.15 38.89 21.67
CA ALA A 861 -12.00 39.24 20.54
C ALA A 861 -12.38 37.91 19.89
N GLU A 862 -13.59 37.47 20.22
CA GLU A 862 -14.23 36.32 19.61
C GLU A 862 -13.98 36.28 18.09
N PRO A 863 -13.82 35.08 17.50
CA PRO A 863 -14.03 34.93 16.07
C PRO A 863 -15.36 35.62 15.74
N SER A 864 -15.40 36.32 14.60
CA SER A 864 -16.61 36.88 14.01
C SER A 864 -17.87 36.16 14.48
N SER A 865 -18.72 36.85 15.25
CA SER A 865 -20.12 36.51 15.61
C SER A 865 -20.56 35.11 15.16
N PRO A 866 -20.89 34.16 16.06
CA PRO A 866 -20.88 32.71 15.86
C PRO A 866 -21.17 32.32 14.41
N GLY A 867 -20.10 32.29 13.61
CA GLY A 867 -20.21 32.31 12.16
C GLY A 867 -20.05 30.90 11.63
N ASP A 868 -21.07 30.07 11.86
CA ASP A 868 -21.36 28.75 11.27
C ASP A 868 -20.22 27.70 11.29
N ALA A 869 -20.56 26.44 11.59
CA ALA A 869 -19.63 25.33 11.39
C ALA A 869 -19.03 25.40 9.97
N PRO A 870 -17.75 25.03 9.74
CA PRO A 870 -17.15 25.01 8.42
C PRO A 870 -18.07 24.27 7.44
N ALA A 871 -18.38 24.88 6.30
CA ALA A 871 -19.37 24.38 5.36
C ALA A 871 -18.74 24.06 4.00
N PRO A 872 -19.23 23.01 3.30
CA PRO A 872 -18.80 22.74 1.93
C PRO A 872 -19.20 23.88 1.00
N LEU A 873 -18.39 24.12 -0.03
CA LEU A 873 -18.77 24.97 -1.16
C LEU A 873 -19.98 24.37 -1.89
N ASP A 874 -20.75 25.22 -2.58
CA ASP A 874 -21.89 24.73 -3.38
C ASP A 874 -21.40 23.79 -4.51
N PRO A 875 -21.83 22.51 -4.54
CA PRO A 875 -21.48 21.56 -5.58
C PRO A 875 -22.10 21.90 -6.95
N GLY A 876 -23.17 22.71 -6.99
CA GLY A 876 -23.94 22.98 -8.21
C GLY A 876 -24.70 21.76 -8.75
N ASN A 877 -24.83 20.70 -7.95
CA ASN A 877 -25.58 19.48 -8.24
C ASN A 877 -26.10 18.84 -6.95
N LYS A 878 -26.97 17.85 -7.07
CA LYS A 878 -27.55 17.08 -5.95
C LYS A 878 -27.18 15.60 -6.03
N VAL A 879 -26.07 15.26 -6.68
CA VAL A 879 -25.64 13.87 -6.94
C VAL A 879 -24.83 13.35 -5.77
N VAL A 880 -25.19 12.18 -5.27
CA VAL A 880 -24.48 11.46 -4.21
C VAL A 880 -23.76 10.25 -4.80
N ALA A 881 -22.46 10.15 -4.55
CA ALA A 881 -21.65 9.01 -4.94
C ALA A 881 -21.84 7.87 -3.92
N HIS A 882 -22.51 6.78 -4.33
CA HIS A 882 -22.71 5.59 -3.49
C HIS A 882 -21.36 4.96 -3.15
N ARG A 883 -21.04 4.84 -1.86
CA ARG A 883 -19.73 4.37 -1.34
C ARG A 883 -18.52 5.06 -1.97
N GLY A 884 -18.67 6.35 -2.33
CA GLY A 884 -17.65 7.14 -3.02
C GLY A 884 -17.59 6.94 -4.54
N GLY A 885 -18.57 6.27 -5.16
CA GLY A 885 -18.55 5.98 -6.59
C GLY A 885 -17.60 4.85 -6.94
N ALA A 886 -17.35 3.94 -5.99
CA ALA A 886 -16.42 2.83 -6.07
C ALA A 886 -16.54 2.01 -7.36
N THR A 887 -17.78 1.75 -7.82
CA THR A 887 -18.04 1.04 -9.08
C THR A 887 -17.53 1.79 -10.31
N GLU A 888 -17.73 3.11 -10.38
CA GLU A 888 -17.30 3.92 -11.52
C GLU A 888 -15.79 4.18 -11.52
N CYS A 889 -15.20 4.43 -10.36
CA CYS A 889 -13.76 4.72 -10.26
C CYS A 889 -12.88 3.46 -10.14
N GLY A 890 -13.46 2.29 -9.89
CA GLY A 890 -12.73 1.04 -9.69
C GLY A 890 -11.93 0.96 -8.38
N TYR A 891 -12.23 1.83 -7.42
CA TYR A 891 -11.64 1.76 -6.07
C TYR A 891 -12.54 0.97 -5.13
N PRO A 892 -12.01 0.43 -4.03
CA PRO A 892 -12.82 -0.32 -3.08
C PRO A 892 -13.91 0.57 -2.47
N ASP A 893 -15.07 -0.03 -2.19
CA ASP A 893 -16.15 0.57 -1.42
C ASP A 893 -15.61 1.20 -0.14
N ASN A 894 -16.06 2.42 0.17
CA ASN A 894 -15.69 3.12 1.41
C ASN A 894 -14.17 3.27 1.62
N SER A 895 -13.40 3.36 0.52
CA SER A 895 -11.98 3.73 0.56
C SER A 895 -11.79 5.24 0.50
N ARG A 896 -10.66 5.74 1.05
CA ARG A 896 -10.32 7.16 0.94
C ARG A 896 -10.15 7.57 -0.53
N ALA A 897 -9.64 6.69 -1.38
CA ALA A 897 -9.57 6.92 -2.83
C ALA A 897 -10.94 7.11 -3.48
N ALA A 898 -11.96 6.32 -3.10
CA ALA A 898 -13.33 6.53 -3.58
C ALA A 898 -13.92 7.85 -3.06
N LEU A 899 -13.72 8.19 -1.78
CA LEU A 899 -14.13 9.51 -1.24
C LEU A 899 -13.49 10.67 -2.02
N ARG A 900 -12.17 10.58 -2.26
CA ARG A 900 -11.42 11.56 -3.07
C ARG A 900 -11.94 11.67 -4.50
N TYR A 901 -12.35 10.56 -5.10
CA TYR A 901 -12.97 10.56 -6.42
C TYR A 901 -14.28 11.36 -6.40
N ALA A 902 -15.18 11.08 -5.45
CA ALA A 902 -16.42 11.84 -5.29
C ALA A 902 -16.17 13.34 -5.08
N MET A 903 -15.19 13.71 -4.25
CA MET A 903 -14.75 15.10 -4.06
C MET A 903 -14.22 15.73 -5.34
N SER A 904 -13.44 15.00 -6.14
CA SER A 904 -12.88 15.50 -7.40
C SER A 904 -13.94 15.82 -8.45
N LEU A 905 -15.08 15.11 -8.41
CA LEU A 905 -16.25 15.38 -9.24
C LEU A 905 -17.10 16.54 -8.71
N GLY A 906 -16.87 17.00 -7.49
CA GLY A 906 -17.72 17.96 -6.80
C GLY A 906 -19.12 17.41 -6.54
N CYS A 907 -19.24 16.12 -6.20
CA CYS A 907 -20.53 15.52 -5.84
C CYS A 907 -21.15 16.26 -4.65
N TYR A 908 -22.48 16.30 -4.57
CA TYR A 908 -23.18 16.84 -3.39
C TYR A 908 -22.74 16.13 -2.12
N ALA A 909 -22.70 14.79 -2.14
CA ALA A 909 -22.17 13.99 -1.05
C ALA A 909 -21.46 12.74 -1.56
N SER A 910 -20.63 12.15 -0.70
CA SER A 910 -20.22 10.76 -0.77
C SER A 910 -20.98 10.00 0.29
N GLU A 911 -21.78 9.02 -0.12
CA GLU A 911 -22.38 8.09 0.83
C GLU A 911 -21.32 7.08 1.31
N CYS A 912 -21.43 6.66 2.57
CA CYS A 912 -20.57 5.62 3.13
C CYS A 912 -21.20 4.90 4.33
N ASP A 913 -20.86 3.63 4.48
CA ASP A 913 -21.40 2.74 5.50
C ASP A 913 -20.59 2.81 6.81
N ILE A 914 -21.25 2.99 7.97
CA ILE A 914 -20.59 3.08 9.28
C ILE A 914 -20.94 1.93 10.25
N TYR A 915 -19.94 1.48 11.01
CA TYR A 915 -20.08 0.43 12.02
C TYR A 915 -19.39 0.81 13.33
N TRP A 916 -20.02 0.45 14.45
CA TRP A 916 -19.45 0.60 15.79
C TRP A 916 -18.57 -0.60 16.15
N THR A 917 -17.39 -0.34 16.72
CA THR A 917 -16.47 -1.39 17.16
C THR A 917 -16.48 -1.59 18.68
N LYS A 918 -16.00 -2.75 19.15
CA LYS A 918 -15.95 -3.11 20.57
C LYS A 918 -15.31 -2.05 21.47
N ASP A 919 -14.27 -1.38 20.98
CA ASP A 919 -13.51 -0.31 21.65
C ASP A 919 -14.13 1.09 21.48
N ASN A 920 -15.42 1.17 21.15
CA ASN A 920 -16.19 2.41 21.01
C ASN A 920 -15.63 3.36 19.94
N LYS A 921 -15.18 2.82 18.80
CA LYS A 921 -14.80 3.57 17.60
C LYS A 921 -15.82 3.38 16.49
N VAL A 922 -15.74 4.23 15.46
CA VAL A 922 -16.55 4.09 14.25
C VAL A 922 -15.62 3.91 13.06
N ILE A 923 -15.79 2.81 12.34
CA ILE A 923 -15.07 2.51 11.09
C ILE A 923 -16.01 2.69 9.90
N VAL A 924 -15.44 3.00 8.75
CA VAL A 924 -16.18 3.19 7.49
C VAL A 924 -15.83 2.06 6.52
N ALA A 925 -16.77 1.14 6.30
CA ALA A 925 -16.58 -0.07 5.50
C ALA A 925 -17.92 -0.73 5.22
N HIS A 926 -18.02 -1.54 4.16
CA HIS A 926 -19.21 -2.36 3.91
C HIS A 926 -18.96 -3.81 4.36
N ALA A 927 -19.83 -4.36 5.20
CA ALA A 927 -19.76 -5.75 5.65
C ALA A 927 -20.21 -6.73 4.56
N ASN A 928 -19.86 -8.01 4.67
CA ASN A 928 -20.45 -9.05 3.82
C ASN A 928 -21.89 -9.37 4.27
N SER A 929 -22.55 -10.33 3.62
CA SER A 929 -23.93 -10.74 3.95
C SER A 929 -24.10 -11.40 5.33
N GLU A 930 -23.00 -11.62 6.05
CA GLU A 930 -22.99 -12.16 7.41
C GLU A 930 -22.44 -11.12 8.39
N ASP A 931 -22.48 -9.83 8.06
CA ASP A 931 -22.01 -8.72 8.90
C ASP A 931 -20.52 -8.78 9.32
N TYR A 932 -19.68 -9.51 8.57
CA TYR A 932 -18.24 -9.51 8.79
C TYR A 932 -17.53 -8.39 8.02
N ILE A 933 -16.60 -7.73 8.69
CA ILE A 933 -15.61 -6.83 8.11
C ILE A 933 -14.23 -7.43 8.38
N ASN A 934 -13.48 -7.72 7.32
CA ASN A 934 -12.18 -8.40 7.42
C ASN A 934 -12.21 -9.71 8.25
N GLY A 935 -13.31 -10.46 8.15
CA GLY A 935 -13.47 -11.73 8.87
C GLY A 935 -13.83 -11.58 10.35
N MET A 936 -14.17 -10.37 10.81
CA MET A 936 -14.56 -10.10 12.19
C MET A 936 -15.88 -9.33 12.26
N HIS A 937 -16.72 -9.64 13.24
CA HIS A 937 -17.86 -8.80 13.57
C HIS A 937 -17.38 -7.52 14.27
N PRO A 938 -17.76 -6.33 13.79
CA PRO A 938 -17.24 -5.07 14.34
C PRO A 938 -17.46 -4.92 15.85
N TRP A 939 -18.64 -5.31 16.36
CA TRP A 939 -18.96 -5.18 17.79
C TRP A 939 -18.22 -6.17 18.72
N GLU A 940 -17.51 -7.15 18.16
CA GLU A 940 -16.75 -8.16 18.93
C GLU A 940 -15.23 -7.93 18.91
N ALA A 941 -14.74 -7.11 17.97
CA ALA A 941 -13.33 -6.83 17.75
C ALA A 941 -13.02 -5.33 17.91
N ASN A 942 -11.78 -5.00 18.28
CA ASN A 942 -11.34 -3.61 18.33
C ASN A 942 -11.07 -3.10 16.91
N ALA A 943 -11.23 -1.80 16.68
CA ALA A 943 -10.99 -1.19 15.37
C ALA A 943 -9.57 -1.52 14.84
N ALA A 944 -8.56 -1.46 15.69
CA ALA A 944 -7.17 -1.76 15.30
C ALA A 944 -6.99 -3.19 14.75
N ASP A 945 -7.67 -4.17 15.34
CA ASP A 945 -7.58 -5.58 14.95
C ASP A 945 -8.26 -5.79 13.58
N ILE A 946 -9.45 -5.21 13.40
CA ILE A 946 -10.19 -5.26 12.13
C ILE A 946 -9.38 -4.58 11.01
N ILE A 947 -8.78 -3.42 11.29
CA ILE A 947 -7.97 -2.65 10.34
C ILE A 947 -6.68 -3.41 9.97
N ALA A 948 -6.07 -4.12 10.93
CA ALA A 948 -4.83 -4.88 10.72
C ALA A 948 -5.05 -6.20 9.98
N ALA A 949 -6.22 -6.83 10.15
CA ALA A 949 -6.50 -8.17 9.63
C ALA A 949 -6.38 -8.28 8.10
N LYS A 950 -6.80 -7.24 7.37
CA LYS A 950 -6.72 -7.22 5.90
C LYS A 950 -6.79 -5.80 5.36
N ARG A 951 -6.02 -5.52 4.29
CA ARG A 951 -6.13 -4.27 3.53
C ARG A 951 -7.20 -4.37 2.45
N LEU A 952 -7.79 -3.23 2.09
CA LEU A 952 -8.66 -3.12 0.92
C LEU A 952 -7.86 -3.49 -0.35
N SER A 953 -8.54 -3.81 -1.44
CA SER A 953 -7.86 -4.30 -2.67
C SER A 953 -6.94 -3.27 -3.33
N ASN A 954 -7.04 -1.99 -2.96
CA ASN A 954 -6.10 -0.93 -3.36
C ASN A 954 -5.00 -0.68 -2.31
N TYR A 955 -4.79 -1.60 -1.37
CA TYR A 955 -3.83 -1.55 -0.26
C TYR A 955 -4.09 -0.48 0.82
N GLU A 956 -5.20 0.25 0.70
CA GLU A 956 -5.67 1.09 1.80
C GLU A 956 -6.06 0.25 3.01
N ARG A 957 -5.82 0.79 4.19
CA ARG A 957 -6.42 0.28 5.42
C ARG A 957 -7.86 0.77 5.55
N ILE A 958 -8.74 0.02 6.20
CA ILE A 958 -10.09 0.49 6.50
C ILE A 958 -10.00 1.82 7.26
N PRO A 959 -10.68 2.89 6.81
CA PRO A 959 -10.64 4.19 7.44
C PRO A 959 -11.54 4.26 8.68
N THR A 960 -11.13 5.07 9.63
CA THR A 960 -11.97 5.54 10.74
C THR A 960 -12.89 6.68 10.27
N LEU A 961 -14.00 6.91 10.97
CA LEU A 961 -14.87 8.04 10.67
C LEU A 961 -14.14 9.38 10.83
N GLU A 962 -13.25 9.48 11.82
CA GLU A 962 -12.43 10.66 12.04
C GLU A 962 -11.59 11.01 10.81
N GLU A 963 -10.89 10.03 10.23
CA GLU A 963 -10.11 10.21 8.99
C GLU A 963 -10.99 10.62 7.81
N TYR A 964 -12.20 10.07 7.71
CA TYR A 964 -13.15 10.41 6.65
C TYR A 964 -13.62 11.86 6.73
N ILE A 965 -13.90 12.34 7.95
CA ILE A 965 -14.28 13.73 8.19
C ILE A 965 -13.09 14.66 7.89
N ASP A 966 -11.87 14.29 8.29
CA ASP A 966 -10.69 15.11 7.99
C ASP A 966 -10.45 15.27 6.48
N ILE A 967 -10.68 14.21 5.70
CA ILE A 967 -10.59 14.25 4.24
C ILE A 967 -11.67 15.15 3.64
N VAL A 968 -12.93 14.98 4.06
CA VAL A 968 -14.04 15.71 3.43
C VAL A 968 -14.00 17.22 3.74
N MET A 969 -13.44 17.59 4.90
CA MET A 969 -13.33 18.97 5.38
C MET A 969 -12.14 19.75 4.81
N GLU A 970 -11.39 19.16 3.88
CA GLU A 970 -10.32 19.88 3.22
C GLU A 970 -10.80 21.15 2.51
N SER A 971 -9.96 22.19 2.54
CA SER A 971 -10.30 23.51 2.01
C SER A 971 -10.72 23.44 0.54
N GLY A 972 -11.85 24.07 0.22
CA GLY A 972 -12.42 24.07 -1.12
C GLY A 972 -13.26 22.83 -1.46
N SER A 973 -13.49 21.94 -0.50
CA SER A 973 -14.39 20.79 -0.69
C SER A 973 -15.83 21.27 -0.97
N LYS A 974 -16.44 20.65 -1.98
CA LYS A 974 -17.86 20.80 -2.34
C LYS A 974 -18.74 19.67 -1.82
N THR A 975 -18.10 18.61 -1.36
CA THR A 975 -18.73 17.32 -1.07
C THR A 975 -18.90 17.19 0.43
N LYS A 976 -20.03 16.64 0.87
CA LYS A 976 -20.27 16.24 2.26
C LYS A 976 -20.23 14.72 2.41
N LEU A 977 -20.27 14.20 3.63
CA LEU A 977 -20.51 12.79 3.89
C LEU A 977 -22.00 12.53 4.12
N LEU A 978 -22.49 11.42 3.57
CA LEU A 978 -23.79 10.87 3.86
C LEU A 978 -23.60 9.50 4.55
N LEU A 979 -23.68 9.48 5.88
CA LEU A 979 -23.37 8.28 6.68
C LEU A 979 -24.57 7.34 6.73
N ASP A 980 -24.46 6.15 6.14
CA ASP A 980 -25.45 5.07 6.29
C ASP A 980 -25.21 4.31 7.59
N ILE A 981 -26.16 4.47 8.52
CA ILE A 981 -26.21 3.71 9.76
C ILE A 981 -26.68 2.30 9.41
N LYS A 982 -25.72 1.38 9.31
CA LYS A 982 -26.00 0.00 8.90
C LYS A 982 -26.70 -0.80 9.97
N MET A 983 -27.72 -1.52 9.51
CA MET A 983 -28.39 -2.54 10.32
C MET A 983 -27.53 -3.78 10.41
N ILE A 984 -27.63 -4.46 11.55
CA ILE A 984 -27.01 -5.75 11.83
C ILE A 984 -28.17 -6.75 11.98
N ASP A 985 -28.19 -7.74 11.11
CA ASP A 985 -29.26 -8.75 11.05
C ASP A 985 -28.76 -10.18 11.31
N THR A 986 -27.44 -10.37 11.39
CA THR A 986 -26.79 -11.66 11.61
C THR A 986 -25.97 -11.66 12.92
N PRO A 987 -26.09 -12.69 13.79
CA PRO A 987 -26.97 -13.86 13.70
C PRO A 987 -28.44 -13.58 14.08
N SER A 988 -28.75 -12.39 14.59
CA SER A 988 -30.11 -11.93 14.87
C SER A 988 -30.18 -10.41 14.81
N LEU A 989 -31.38 -9.90 14.48
CA LEU A 989 -31.65 -8.46 14.37
C LEU A 989 -31.28 -7.67 15.63
N ASP A 990 -30.38 -6.69 15.47
CA ASP A 990 -29.84 -5.84 16.54
C ASP A 990 -30.14 -4.36 16.29
N TYR A 991 -30.64 -3.67 17.32
CA TYR A 991 -30.96 -2.24 17.28
C TYR A 991 -30.05 -1.37 18.17
N ASP A 992 -29.18 -1.98 18.97
CA ASP A 992 -28.27 -1.30 19.89
C ASP A 992 -26.95 -0.94 19.22
N HIS A 993 -26.32 -1.87 18.49
CA HIS A 993 -25.06 -1.57 17.79
C HIS A 993 -25.19 -0.47 16.72
N PRO A 994 -26.23 -0.46 15.86
CA PRO A 994 -26.46 0.65 14.93
C PRO A 994 -26.71 1.98 15.66
N ALA A 995 -27.45 1.95 16.78
CA ALA A 995 -27.68 3.15 17.60
C ALA A 995 -26.38 3.66 18.23
N LYS A 996 -25.50 2.78 18.71
CA LYS A 996 -24.16 3.14 19.22
C LYS A 996 -23.28 3.75 18.13
N ALA A 997 -23.31 3.19 16.91
CA ALA A 997 -22.57 3.75 15.77
C ALA A 997 -23.00 5.19 15.50
N ALA A 998 -24.32 5.43 15.44
CA ALA A 998 -24.88 6.76 15.25
C ALA A 998 -24.55 7.73 16.38
N LEU A 999 -24.71 7.31 17.65
CA LEU A 999 -24.41 8.17 18.80
C LEU A 999 -22.92 8.55 18.86
N ARG A 1000 -22.01 7.58 18.66
CA ARG A 1000 -20.58 7.87 18.61
C ARG A 1000 -20.20 8.73 17.41
N ALA A 1001 -20.83 8.52 16.26
CA ALA A 1001 -20.63 9.38 15.09
C ALA A 1001 -21.08 10.83 15.34
N ILE A 1002 -22.22 11.04 16.04
CA ILE A 1002 -22.68 12.39 16.44
C ILE A 1002 -21.61 13.08 17.30
N GLU A 1003 -21.07 12.38 18.30
CA GLU A 1003 -20.00 12.89 19.15
C GLU A 1003 -18.76 13.27 18.32
N ILE A 1004 -18.29 12.38 17.45
CA ILE A 1004 -17.13 12.64 16.57
C ILE A 1004 -17.36 13.88 15.69
N VAL A 1005 -18.57 14.03 15.14
CA VAL A 1005 -18.93 15.18 14.29
C VAL A 1005 -18.92 16.48 15.09
N GLN A 1006 -19.41 16.47 16.33
CA GLN A 1006 -19.34 17.63 17.22
C GLN A 1006 -17.90 17.94 17.64
N GLU A 1007 -17.11 16.92 18.00
CA GLU A 1007 -15.68 17.02 18.35
C GLU A 1007 -14.88 17.67 17.21
N LYS A 1008 -15.22 17.35 15.95
CA LYS A 1008 -14.56 17.90 14.75
C LYS A 1008 -15.19 19.19 14.21
N ASN A 1009 -16.27 19.69 14.83
CA ASN A 1009 -17.04 20.83 14.32
C ASN A 1009 -17.48 20.63 12.85
N ALA A 1010 -17.91 19.42 12.49
CA ALA A 1010 -18.16 18.98 11.11
C ALA A 1010 -19.65 18.96 10.72
N GLN A 1011 -20.52 19.65 11.47
CA GLN A 1011 -21.99 19.54 11.35
C GLN A 1011 -22.51 19.89 9.95
N ASN A 1012 -21.84 20.82 9.26
CA ASN A 1012 -22.21 21.22 7.90
C ASN A 1012 -21.64 20.29 6.81
N PHE A 1013 -20.71 19.39 7.16
CA PHE A 1013 -20.09 18.42 6.27
C PHE A 1013 -20.66 17.00 6.41
N VAL A 1014 -21.60 16.75 7.32
CA VAL A 1014 -22.11 15.41 7.60
C VAL A 1014 -23.63 15.38 7.68
N GLU A 1015 -24.24 14.48 6.91
CA GLU A 1015 -25.65 14.09 7.01
C GLU A 1015 -25.73 12.59 7.27
N PHE A 1016 -26.82 12.13 7.88
CA PHE A 1016 -27.04 10.71 8.17
C PHE A 1016 -28.17 10.14 7.33
N ILE A 1017 -28.14 8.83 7.09
CA ILE A 1017 -29.30 8.04 6.69
C ILE A 1017 -29.39 6.80 7.58
N CYS A 1018 -30.60 6.32 7.82
CA CYS A 1018 -30.84 5.21 8.74
C CYS A 1018 -31.81 4.20 8.13
N THR A 1019 -31.34 2.97 7.99
CA THR A 1019 -32.10 1.86 7.41
C THR A 1019 -33.13 1.27 8.38
N GLY A 1020 -34.40 1.20 7.96
CA GLY A 1020 -35.30 0.10 8.29
C GLY A 1020 -36.15 0.15 9.56
N TYR A 1021 -35.70 0.63 10.73
CA TYR A 1021 -36.47 0.39 11.97
C TYR A 1021 -36.66 1.59 12.89
N THR A 1022 -37.91 1.75 13.34
CA THR A 1022 -38.34 2.79 14.31
C THR A 1022 -37.49 2.78 15.58
N ASN A 1023 -36.98 1.62 15.98
CA ASN A 1023 -36.22 1.43 17.21
C ASN A 1023 -34.92 2.24 17.21
N VAL A 1024 -34.14 2.20 16.12
CA VAL A 1024 -32.89 2.97 16.00
C VAL A 1024 -33.21 4.47 15.92
N MET A 1025 -34.13 4.86 15.03
CA MET A 1025 -34.54 6.25 14.86
C MET A 1025 -35.03 6.90 16.16
N SER A 1026 -35.81 6.17 16.97
CA SER A 1026 -36.32 6.69 18.24
C SER A 1026 -35.24 6.99 19.27
N LYS A 1027 -34.08 6.30 19.20
CA LYS A 1027 -32.93 6.52 20.09
C LYS A 1027 -32.07 7.69 19.65
N ILE A 1028 -31.93 7.92 18.35
CA ILE A 1028 -30.97 8.89 17.79
C ILE A 1028 -31.58 10.25 17.45
N ALA A 1029 -32.92 10.33 17.26
CA ALA A 1029 -33.57 11.55 16.78
C ALA A 1029 -33.33 12.78 17.69
N ALA A 1030 -33.48 12.63 19.00
CA ALA A 1030 -33.26 13.74 19.94
C ALA A 1030 -31.77 14.15 20.03
N PRO A 1031 -30.80 13.22 20.19
CA PRO A 1031 -29.37 13.53 20.12
C PRO A 1031 -28.94 14.21 18.81
N MET A 1032 -29.40 13.72 17.65
CA MET A 1032 -29.08 14.32 16.36
C MET A 1032 -29.58 15.76 16.27
N LYS A 1033 -30.83 16.00 16.67
CA LYS A 1033 -31.40 17.34 16.68
C LYS A 1033 -30.65 18.28 17.63
N ALA A 1034 -30.26 17.79 18.81
CA ALA A 1034 -29.48 18.56 19.77
C ALA A 1034 -28.08 18.93 19.24
N ALA A 1035 -27.49 18.07 18.40
CA ALA A 1035 -26.21 18.31 17.76
C ALA A 1035 -26.28 19.17 16.48
N GLY A 1036 -27.47 19.62 16.07
CA GLY A 1036 -27.66 20.36 14.82
C GLY A 1036 -27.55 19.50 13.55
N LEU A 1037 -27.71 18.18 13.68
CA LEU A 1037 -27.58 17.20 12.60
C LEU A 1037 -28.94 16.73 12.09
N ASN A 1038 -28.96 16.22 10.86
CA ASN A 1038 -30.16 15.69 10.21
C ASN A 1038 -29.95 14.24 9.76
N CYS A 1039 -31.03 13.46 9.75
CA CYS A 1039 -31.01 12.06 9.30
C CYS A 1039 -32.18 11.76 8.35
N GLY A 1040 -31.86 11.20 7.18
CA GLY A 1040 -32.83 10.72 6.22
C GLY A 1040 -33.30 9.33 6.60
N TRP A 1041 -34.56 9.20 7.00
CA TRP A 1041 -35.06 7.90 7.42
C TRP A 1041 -35.47 7.05 6.20
N MET A 1042 -34.92 5.84 6.11
CA MET A 1042 -35.15 4.91 5.01
C MET A 1042 -36.21 3.87 5.40
N ASN A 1043 -37.46 4.32 5.51
CA ASN A 1043 -38.60 3.44 5.77
C ASN A 1043 -39.69 3.63 4.70
N GLY A 1044 -39.67 2.75 3.68
CA GLY A 1044 -40.66 2.74 2.61
C GLY A 1044 -42.02 2.14 3.00
N ASP A 1045 -42.10 1.42 4.12
CA ASP A 1045 -43.30 0.70 4.55
C ASP A 1045 -44.36 1.60 5.20
N ILE A 1046 -44.03 2.85 5.49
CA ILE A 1046 -44.96 3.84 6.03
C ILE A 1046 -45.31 4.91 5.00
N SER A 1047 -46.58 5.35 4.99
CA SER A 1047 -47.03 6.51 4.20
C SER A 1047 -46.31 7.80 4.63
N ALA A 1048 -46.21 8.80 3.74
CA ALA A 1048 -45.65 10.11 4.05
C ALA A 1048 -46.39 10.82 5.20
N THR A 1049 -47.71 10.60 5.34
CA THR A 1049 -48.49 11.13 6.48
C THR A 1049 -48.04 10.50 7.79
N THR A 1050 -47.87 9.17 7.81
CA THR A 1050 -47.37 8.44 9.00
C THR A 1050 -45.93 8.83 9.32
N PHE A 1051 -45.08 8.98 8.30
CA PHE A 1051 -43.70 9.46 8.43
C PHE A 1051 -43.66 10.82 9.14
N LYS A 1052 -44.43 11.79 8.63
CA LYS A 1052 -44.56 13.13 9.21
C LYS A 1052 -45.06 13.10 10.66
N ASN A 1053 -46.08 12.29 10.94
CA ASN A 1053 -46.67 12.17 12.28
C ASN A 1053 -45.71 11.57 13.32
N LYS A 1054 -44.78 10.69 12.91
CA LYS A 1054 -43.74 10.15 13.82
C LYS A 1054 -42.74 11.22 14.26
N GLY A 1055 -42.49 12.23 13.43
CA GLY A 1055 -41.76 13.44 13.82
C GLY A 1055 -40.26 13.26 14.13
N TYR A 1056 -39.65 12.12 13.78
CA TYR A 1056 -38.21 11.89 14.02
C TYR A 1056 -37.32 12.74 13.11
N THR A 1057 -37.75 12.98 11.87
CA THR A 1057 -37.04 13.78 10.86
C THR A 1057 -38.03 14.38 9.86
N ASN A 1058 -37.61 15.40 9.13
CA ASN A 1058 -38.39 16.06 8.09
C ASN A 1058 -38.04 15.61 6.65
N TRP A 1059 -37.14 14.63 6.51
CA TRP A 1059 -36.74 14.12 5.20
C TRP A 1059 -36.54 12.61 5.15
N ALA A 1060 -36.89 12.03 4.00
CA ALA A 1060 -36.79 10.59 3.74
C ALA A 1060 -35.72 10.31 2.69
N ASN A 1061 -35.06 9.15 2.80
CA ASN A 1061 -34.16 8.62 1.77
C ASN A 1061 -34.72 7.26 1.35
N LEU A 1062 -35.22 7.10 0.13
CA LEU A 1062 -36.01 5.92 -0.24
C LEU A 1062 -35.51 5.26 -1.53
N ASN A 1063 -35.65 3.93 -1.58
CA ASN A 1063 -35.19 3.17 -2.71
C ASN A 1063 -36.03 3.45 -3.98
N THR A 1064 -35.38 3.74 -5.11
CA THR A 1064 -35.99 4.08 -6.40
C THR A 1064 -36.82 2.94 -6.99
N ARG A 1065 -36.45 1.68 -6.70
CA ARG A 1065 -37.10 0.49 -7.24
C ARG A 1065 -38.00 -0.20 -6.21
N ASP A 1066 -37.55 -0.30 -4.97
CA ASP A 1066 -38.22 -1.11 -3.95
C ASP A 1066 -39.32 -0.33 -3.22
N HIS A 1067 -39.21 1.01 -3.13
CA HIS A 1067 -40.19 1.83 -2.41
C HIS A 1067 -41.15 2.62 -3.32
N PHE A 1068 -40.71 3.00 -4.52
CA PHE A 1068 -41.53 3.75 -5.47
C PHE A 1068 -42.06 2.89 -6.61
N LYS A 1069 -43.18 3.34 -7.17
CA LYS A 1069 -43.74 2.82 -8.42
C LYS A 1069 -43.80 3.96 -9.43
N LEU A 1070 -42.73 4.15 -10.19
CA LEU A 1070 -42.56 5.29 -11.09
C LEU A 1070 -41.90 4.86 -12.42
N GLY A 1071 -42.42 5.38 -13.55
CA GLY A 1071 -41.87 5.17 -14.89
C GLY A 1071 -42.49 4.01 -15.68
N SER A 1072 -42.01 3.84 -16.92
CA SER A 1072 -42.34 2.73 -17.83
C SER A 1072 -41.05 2.02 -18.24
N GLY A 1073 -40.95 0.71 -17.96
CA GLY A 1073 -39.73 -0.07 -18.19
C GLY A 1073 -39.70 -1.37 -17.38
N GLU A 1074 -38.66 -2.19 -17.56
CA GLU A 1074 -38.43 -3.44 -16.81
C GLU A 1074 -38.06 -3.16 -15.33
N ASP A 1075 -37.63 -1.95 -15.03
CA ASP A 1075 -37.12 -1.47 -13.74
C ASP A 1075 -38.02 -0.41 -13.07
N LYS A 1076 -39.27 -0.23 -13.52
CA LYS A 1076 -40.27 0.79 -13.11
C LYS A 1076 -40.67 0.86 -11.61
N GLY A 1077 -39.97 0.14 -10.75
CA GLY A 1077 -40.25 0.03 -9.32
C GLY A 1077 -41.47 -0.80 -8.98
N THR A 1078 -41.44 -1.44 -7.82
CA THR A 1078 -42.46 -2.37 -7.31
C THR A 1078 -43.13 -1.88 -6.03
N GLY A 1079 -42.65 -0.78 -5.45
CA GLY A 1079 -43.13 -0.27 -4.17
C GLY A 1079 -44.51 0.37 -4.21
N TYR A 1080 -44.97 0.82 -3.05
CA TYR A 1080 -46.33 1.37 -2.87
C TYR A 1080 -46.35 2.89 -2.66
N ARG A 1081 -45.20 3.57 -2.73
CA ARG A 1081 -45.07 5.03 -2.55
C ARG A 1081 -45.03 5.79 -3.85
N THR A 1082 -45.32 7.09 -3.77
CA THR A 1082 -45.19 8.04 -4.87
C THR A 1082 -44.45 9.29 -4.42
N ILE A 1083 -43.69 9.92 -5.32
CA ILE A 1083 -42.99 11.20 -5.03
C ILE A 1083 -44.00 12.28 -4.63
N THR A 1084 -45.16 12.32 -5.30
CA THR A 1084 -46.26 13.25 -5.01
C THR A 1084 -46.77 13.14 -3.58
N GLU A 1085 -46.81 11.93 -3.00
CA GLU A 1085 -47.23 11.72 -1.61
C GLU A 1085 -46.33 12.48 -0.62
N PHE A 1086 -45.00 12.39 -0.79
CA PHE A 1086 -44.03 13.07 0.06
C PHE A 1086 -44.04 14.59 -0.17
N LYS A 1087 -44.22 15.00 -1.43
CA LYS A 1087 -44.35 16.41 -1.84
C LYS A 1087 -45.56 17.07 -1.18
N ASN A 1088 -46.72 16.41 -1.23
CA ASN A 1088 -47.96 16.88 -0.60
C ASN A 1088 -47.88 16.90 0.93
N ALA A 1089 -47.12 15.97 1.53
CA ALA A 1089 -46.87 15.97 2.97
C ALA A 1089 -45.91 17.09 3.41
N GLY A 1090 -45.18 17.73 2.48
CA GLY A 1090 -44.18 18.74 2.76
C GLY A 1090 -42.87 18.16 3.33
N LEU A 1091 -42.55 16.91 3.01
CA LEU A 1091 -41.30 16.27 3.38
C LEU A 1091 -40.25 16.50 2.29
N GLN A 1092 -38.97 16.60 2.66
CA GLN A 1092 -37.90 16.52 1.67
C GLN A 1092 -37.62 15.05 1.33
N LEU A 1093 -37.27 14.77 0.08
CA LEU A 1093 -37.10 13.40 -0.40
C LEU A 1093 -35.76 13.25 -1.13
N SER A 1094 -34.94 12.31 -0.69
CA SER A 1094 -33.80 11.78 -1.42
C SER A 1094 -34.13 10.38 -1.92
N VAL A 1095 -33.48 9.97 -3.02
CA VAL A 1095 -33.65 8.63 -3.60
C VAL A 1095 -32.33 7.96 -3.96
N PHE A 1096 -32.30 6.65 -3.84
CA PHE A 1096 -31.16 5.77 -4.16
C PHE A 1096 -31.73 4.47 -4.77
N HIS A 1097 -31.25 3.77 -5.78
CA HIS A 1097 -30.09 3.96 -6.64
C HIS A 1097 -30.56 4.25 -8.07
N ILE A 1098 -30.01 5.28 -8.70
CA ILE A 1098 -30.19 5.57 -10.13
C ILE A 1098 -28.86 5.26 -10.80
N ASP A 1099 -28.81 4.27 -11.68
CA ASP A 1099 -27.56 3.80 -12.27
C ASP A 1099 -27.56 3.89 -13.81
N LYS A 1100 -26.36 3.83 -14.38
CA LYS A 1100 -26.13 3.90 -15.83
C LYS A 1100 -26.61 2.65 -16.56
N GLN A 1101 -26.62 1.51 -15.88
CA GLN A 1101 -26.85 0.19 -16.47
C GLN A 1101 -27.37 -0.81 -15.44
N SER A 1102 -27.93 -1.92 -15.91
CA SER A 1102 -28.31 -3.06 -15.08
C SER A 1102 -27.11 -3.66 -14.36
N GLY A 1103 -27.31 -4.18 -13.15
CA GLY A 1103 -26.27 -4.85 -12.37
C GLY A 1103 -26.53 -4.81 -10.87
N ASN A 1104 -27.35 -3.87 -10.41
CA ASN A 1104 -27.84 -3.77 -9.04
C ASN A 1104 -29.36 -3.99 -9.02
N SER A 1105 -29.82 -4.98 -8.25
CA SER A 1105 -31.23 -5.35 -8.17
C SER A 1105 -32.14 -4.30 -7.54
N SER A 1106 -31.56 -3.28 -6.89
CA SER A 1106 -32.28 -2.19 -6.23
C SER A 1106 -32.11 -0.84 -6.95
N ALA A 1107 -31.57 -0.84 -8.18
CA ALA A 1107 -31.40 0.36 -8.99
C ALA A 1107 -32.38 0.43 -10.16
N VAL A 1108 -32.70 1.66 -10.56
CA VAL A 1108 -33.31 1.97 -11.86
C VAL A 1108 -32.21 2.40 -12.83
N TYR A 1109 -32.31 2.01 -14.10
CA TYR A 1109 -31.24 2.15 -15.09
C TYR A 1109 -31.73 2.36 -16.53
N THR A 1110 -33.03 2.22 -16.83
CA THR A 1110 -33.53 2.49 -18.19
C THR A 1110 -33.70 3.98 -18.42
N ASP A 1111 -33.51 4.47 -19.65
CA ASP A 1111 -33.62 5.91 -19.94
C ASP A 1111 -34.97 6.50 -19.50
N ALA A 1112 -36.07 5.74 -19.64
CA ALA A 1112 -37.40 6.17 -19.25
C ALA A 1112 -37.58 6.29 -17.72
N THR A 1113 -37.07 5.34 -16.94
CA THR A 1113 -37.15 5.39 -15.46
C THR A 1113 -36.17 6.41 -14.89
N VAL A 1114 -34.96 6.51 -15.43
CA VAL A 1114 -33.99 7.55 -15.08
C VAL A 1114 -34.59 8.93 -15.35
N GLN A 1115 -35.18 9.15 -16.52
CA GLN A 1115 -35.81 10.44 -16.85
C GLN A 1115 -36.96 10.79 -15.90
N ALA A 1116 -37.78 9.82 -15.50
CA ALA A 1116 -38.88 10.06 -14.56
C ALA A 1116 -38.41 10.61 -13.20
N TYR A 1117 -37.21 10.25 -12.74
CA TYR A 1117 -36.59 10.84 -11.55
C TYR A 1117 -35.93 12.19 -11.82
N LEU A 1118 -35.33 12.37 -13.00
CA LEU A 1118 -34.75 13.65 -13.41
C LEU A 1118 -35.82 14.75 -13.57
N ASP A 1119 -37.03 14.40 -14.00
CA ASP A 1119 -38.16 15.34 -14.10
C ASP A 1119 -38.58 15.89 -12.72
N GLU A 1120 -38.33 15.15 -11.64
CA GLU A 1120 -38.59 15.57 -10.26
C GLU A 1120 -37.33 16.14 -9.55
N TYR A 1121 -36.21 16.27 -10.26
CA TYR A 1121 -34.90 16.68 -9.68
C TYR A 1121 -34.95 18.00 -8.91
N ALA A 1122 -35.77 18.96 -9.36
CA ALA A 1122 -35.97 20.23 -8.68
C ALA A 1122 -36.53 20.05 -7.25
N TYR A 1123 -37.46 19.09 -7.07
CA TYR A 1123 -38.05 18.76 -5.76
C TYR A 1123 -37.16 17.86 -4.91
N LEU A 1124 -36.46 16.91 -5.52
CA LEU A 1124 -35.59 15.97 -4.81
C LEU A 1124 -34.47 16.71 -4.06
N ARG A 1125 -34.16 16.25 -2.84
CA ARG A 1125 -33.04 16.73 -2.02
C ARG A 1125 -31.71 16.31 -2.63
N CYS A 1126 -31.58 15.02 -2.94
CA CYS A 1126 -30.43 14.45 -3.63
C CYS A 1126 -30.75 13.09 -4.25
N ILE A 1127 -29.90 12.66 -5.19
CA ILE A 1127 -30.03 11.39 -5.91
C ILE A 1127 -28.71 10.60 -5.85
N THR A 1128 -28.77 9.33 -5.47
CA THR A 1128 -27.60 8.49 -5.23
C THR A 1128 -27.35 7.50 -6.36
N THR A 1129 -26.09 7.33 -6.75
CA THR A 1129 -25.67 6.48 -7.88
C THR A 1129 -24.32 5.81 -7.67
N ASN A 1130 -24.12 4.65 -8.30
CA ASN A 1130 -22.80 4.04 -8.46
C ASN A 1130 -21.94 4.73 -9.52
N TYR A 1131 -22.54 5.59 -10.35
CA TYR A 1131 -21.93 6.27 -11.51
C TYR A 1131 -22.06 7.80 -11.44
N PRO A 1132 -21.43 8.45 -10.44
CA PRO A 1132 -21.61 9.88 -10.18
C PRO A 1132 -21.23 10.80 -11.35
N ALA A 1133 -20.13 10.53 -12.07
CA ALA A 1133 -19.73 11.37 -13.20
C ALA A 1133 -20.78 11.34 -14.32
N TRP A 1134 -21.33 10.16 -14.62
CA TRP A 1134 -22.43 10.01 -15.57
C TRP A 1134 -23.69 10.77 -15.13
N LEU A 1135 -24.10 10.64 -13.86
CA LEU A 1135 -25.34 11.27 -13.40
C LEU A 1135 -25.20 12.79 -13.27
N ILE A 1136 -24.01 13.30 -12.91
CA ILE A 1136 -23.70 14.74 -12.97
C ILE A 1136 -23.87 15.26 -14.40
N GLN A 1137 -23.43 14.51 -15.41
CA GLN A 1137 -23.63 14.92 -16.80
C GLN A 1137 -25.11 14.96 -17.18
N LYS A 1138 -25.91 13.99 -16.74
CA LYS A 1138 -27.36 13.92 -16.99
C LYS A 1138 -28.16 15.02 -16.28
N THR A 1139 -27.68 15.52 -15.15
CA THR A 1139 -28.34 16.58 -14.36
C THR A 1139 -27.87 17.98 -14.72
N LYS A 1140 -26.93 18.12 -15.66
CA LYS A 1140 -26.36 19.41 -16.05
C LYS A 1140 -27.43 20.28 -16.72
N GLY A 1141 -27.80 21.39 -16.07
CA GLY A 1141 -28.79 22.35 -16.55
C GLY A 1141 -30.22 22.09 -16.07
N LEU A 1142 -30.42 21.13 -15.16
CA LEU A 1142 -31.68 20.90 -14.44
C LEU A 1142 -31.76 21.69 -13.13
#